data_AF-A0A7K5AFC9-F1
#
_entry.id   AF-A0A7K5AFC9-F1
#
_cell.length_a   1.000
_cell.length_b   1.000
_cell.length_c   1.000
_cell.angle_alpha   90.00
_cell.angle_beta   90.00
_cell.angle_gamma   90.00
#
_symmetry.space_group_name_H-M   'P 1'
#
loop_
_entity.id
_entity.type
_entity.pdbx_description
1 polymer ?
#
loop_
_entity_poly.entity_id
_entity_poly.type
_entity_poly.pdbx_seq_one_letter_code
_entity_poly.pdbx_strand_id
1 'polypeptide(L)'
;QQHGSEEHEISKRNEEQAEETELVVLDPEHPLMRRFQAALKNYITKQIEQVNLELHELRMATKDSKVQREELGVVLYEAQQQLAQLQVELEKSLERRSHAAAARQQLEEEVEGLRDTYKQKWHNTDDERKTVSALQTQIEKLALQLFYMQNMDQDMHHKILLMKRSAKKAEVEKFQAEVEKKKQDLLLDQLTRKAYELQEQIALFEAQFVAQAEDTKVTRQAVSEAAMEVQAINMEKKRLINYWNSSLAGMKQRDEAYVATQELLSNYRHDLKSLEGDIHGCGKSIRKEEEKNELLVTILSRLQNNANVTRKMIDHCLLQQEALRVETGTYTRVLHETEQAFIRTKMDQAAHLNELVSIRKDIQKKANVKEQIENEIMAKLQDQVISSKAAKHFSQLAEKLRRKKADLELHFYKVENDVAQIILNATNTNCRLTALQKTLSEVDKEIKDISDLISCQEREIAKCKILTEKKGRIICLYNKKLEMMLAQQGGQELGPLEIEINKLTKEIEACNSEMMTLQKYWLNEQKELVKLTREREEQINSLDLLKKQITIMQQRKVRMENEIQQEIKEQKDIERHMKNMSNDLVKLNVLIKKNNSSFEELQHAKILTENEFVQSLKAAEKESMEMQERYSQLTEEKERLLNSIVEAEHQVLLWEKKIQLAKEMKEALGSGSEQGEIHAMKAEIRKMQVRYGQLLKQQEKVVRDMEASVFRREMIAIRGEAQNKTDKKHTTKNDFQQRKQELRKKIREAQENICNCNQAILELKNTQESLRDTFSEKKQELGRLQAKVDSLELDMECLQNEKRWNLLELVAHQAHQRHLQALREGKYRALSDTQEACRSQQEKLRGRLRTINTIVQRVREENPRHERALQWLSRCLGSRLRSEKA
;
A
#
# COMPACT_ATOMS: atom_id res chain seq x y z
N GLN A 1 -113.16 75.03 -101.95
CA GLN A 1 -113.56 73.73 -102.52
C GLN A 1 -114.14 72.91 -101.37
N GLN A 2 -115.42 72.56 -101.28
CA GLN A 2 -116.64 72.99 -101.99
C GLN A 2 -117.68 73.27 -100.88
N HIS A 3 -118.02 74.53 -100.63
CA HIS A 3 -119.28 75.20 -101.01
C HIS A 3 -120.55 74.71 -100.29
N GLY A 4 -121.17 75.63 -99.54
CA GLY A 4 -122.60 75.61 -99.21
C GLY A 4 -123.41 76.46 -100.20
N SER A 5 -124.54 77.02 -99.74
CA SER A 5 -125.59 77.72 -100.54
C SER A 5 -126.46 76.78 -101.39
N GLU A 6 -127.75 76.99 -101.68
CA GLU A 6 -128.74 78.06 -101.40
C GLU A 6 -130.16 77.44 -101.60
N GLU A 7 -131.16 77.65 -100.73
CA GLU A 7 -132.36 78.53 -100.89
C GLU A 7 -133.68 77.91 -101.44
N HIS A 8 -134.81 78.53 -101.03
CA HIS A 8 -136.21 78.44 -101.50
C HIS A 8 -136.98 77.08 -101.48
N GLU A 9 -138.32 76.99 -101.43
CA GLU A 9 -139.44 77.76 -100.82
C GLU A 9 -140.77 76.96 -101.06
N ILE A 10 -141.94 77.45 -100.58
CA ILE A 10 -143.33 77.01 -100.92
C ILE A 10 -143.77 75.68 -100.26
N SER A 11 -144.77 75.57 -99.35
CA SER A 11 -146.10 76.17 -99.12
C SER A 11 -147.30 75.33 -99.62
N LYS A 12 -148.43 75.43 -98.88
CA LYS A 12 -149.76 74.78 -98.98
C LYS A 12 -149.89 73.43 -98.23
N ARG A 13 -150.78 73.22 -97.23
CA ARG A 13 -152.16 73.65 -96.89
C ARG A 13 -153.22 72.62 -97.35
N ASN A 14 -153.99 72.13 -96.38
CA ASN A 14 -155.46 71.88 -96.33
C ASN A 14 -155.70 70.95 -95.11
N GLU A 15 -156.50 71.24 -94.08
CA GLU A 15 -157.94 71.63 -93.98
C GLU A 15 -158.90 70.43 -93.92
N GLU A 16 -160.04 70.63 -93.21
CA GLU A 16 -161.11 69.71 -92.72
C GLU A 16 -160.97 69.37 -91.22
N GLN A 17 -161.52 70.18 -90.29
CA GLN A 17 -162.96 70.37 -89.95
C GLN A 17 -163.68 69.04 -89.68
N ALA A 18 -163.94 68.64 -88.43
CA ALA A 18 -164.91 69.19 -87.47
C ALA A 18 -166.36 68.74 -87.75
N GLU A 19 -166.92 67.94 -86.84
CA GLU A 19 -168.36 67.90 -86.58
C GLU A 19 -168.61 68.44 -85.18
N GLU A 20 -169.30 69.57 -85.12
CA GLU A 20 -169.94 70.07 -83.92
C GLU A 20 -171.19 69.24 -83.63
N THR A 21 -171.49 69.02 -82.34
CA THR A 21 -172.88 68.96 -81.90
C THR A 21 -173.07 70.03 -80.86
N GLU A 22 -173.99 70.95 -81.15
CA GLU A 22 -174.17 72.20 -80.43
C GLU A 22 -174.55 71.96 -78.96
N LEU A 23 -173.81 72.61 -78.06
CA LEU A 23 -174.29 72.87 -76.70
C LEU A 23 -174.82 74.30 -76.70
N VAL A 24 -176.15 74.45 -76.61
CA VAL A 24 -176.84 75.74 -76.63
C VAL A 24 -176.24 76.68 -75.58
N VAL A 25 -175.52 77.70 -76.05
CA VAL A 25 -174.92 78.74 -75.21
C VAL A 25 -176.01 79.74 -74.84
N LEU A 26 -176.23 79.93 -73.54
CA LEU A 26 -177.07 81.03 -73.04
C LEU A 26 -176.33 82.36 -73.25
N ASP A 27 -177.05 83.32 -73.83
CA ASP A 27 -176.59 84.65 -74.22
C ASP A 27 -175.86 85.37 -73.06
N PRO A 28 -174.73 86.09 -73.27
CA PRO A 28 -173.91 86.63 -72.18
C PRO A 28 -174.62 87.59 -71.22
N GLU A 29 -175.75 88.17 -71.61
CA GLU A 29 -176.58 89.04 -70.77
C GLU A 29 -177.65 88.29 -69.95
N HIS A 30 -177.76 86.97 -70.08
CA HIS A 30 -178.80 86.16 -69.44
C HIS A 30 -178.79 86.31 -67.90
N PRO A 31 -179.94 86.56 -67.23
CA PRO A 31 -180.00 86.94 -65.80
C PRO A 31 -179.30 86.00 -64.80
N LEU A 32 -179.12 84.72 -65.16
CA LEU A 32 -178.49 83.71 -64.30
C LEU A 32 -176.95 83.78 -64.24
N MET A 33 -176.27 84.49 -65.16
CA MET A 33 -174.80 84.49 -65.25
C MET A 33 -174.08 85.55 -64.40
N ARG A 34 -174.75 86.67 -64.07
CA ARG A 34 -174.11 87.85 -63.44
C ARG A 34 -173.37 87.54 -62.13
N ARG A 35 -173.91 86.66 -61.29
CA ARG A 35 -173.33 86.35 -59.97
C ARG A 35 -171.99 85.60 -60.06
N PHE A 36 -171.84 84.69 -61.03
CA PHE A 36 -170.60 83.95 -61.25
C PHE A 36 -169.50 84.83 -61.85
N GLN A 37 -169.84 85.68 -62.83
CA GLN A 37 -168.88 86.57 -63.50
C GLN A 37 -168.15 87.49 -62.50
N ALA A 38 -168.84 87.99 -61.47
CA ALA A 38 -168.24 88.82 -60.43
C ALA A 38 -167.23 88.06 -59.56
N ALA A 39 -167.58 86.86 -59.08
CA ALA A 39 -166.69 86.04 -58.24
C ALA A 39 -165.46 85.54 -59.00
N LEU A 40 -165.61 85.17 -60.27
CA LEU A 40 -164.51 84.72 -61.12
C LEU A 40 -163.48 85.83 -61.39
N LYS A 41 -163.96 87.06 -61.65
CA LYS A 41 -163.09 88.20 -61.98
C LYS A 41 -162.08 88.51 -60.85
N ASN A 42 -162.53 88.50 -59.60
CA ASN A 42 -161.69 88.81 -58.43
C ASN A 42 -160.66 87.71 -58.10
N TYR A 43 -160.97 86.44 -58.40
CA TYR A 43 -160.01 85.34 -58.23
C TYR A 43 -158.91 85.40 -59.29
N ILE A 44 -159.29 85.67 -60.55
CA ILE A 44 -158.33 85.73 -61.67
C ILE A 44 -157.35 86.90 -61.50
N THR A 45 -157.79 88.08 -61.04
CA THR A 45 -156.88 89.22 -60.84
C THR A 45 -155.79 88.92 -59.80
N LYS A 46 -156.13 88.30 -58.66
CA LYS A 46 -155.14 87.91 -57.64
C LYS A 46 -154.13 86.88 -58.15
N GLN A 47 -154.57 85.88 -58.92
CA GLN A 47 -153.65 84.88 -59.49
C GLN A 47 -152.74 85.48 -60.56
N ILE A 48 -153.23 86.42 -61.37
CA ILE A 48 -152.41 87.14 -62.35
C ILE A 48 -151.32 87.97 -61.64
N GLU A 49 -151.64 88.62 -60.52
CA GLU A 49 -150.66 89.38 -59.72
C GLU A 49 -149.54 88.47 -59.15
N GLN A 50 -149.89 87.30 -58.61
CA GLN A 50 -148.89 86.32 -58.14
C GLN A 50 -148.01 85.78 -59.29
N VAL A 51 -148.61 85.33 -60.39
CA VAL A 51 -147.86 84.78 -61.54
C VAL A 51 -146.96 85.83 -62.20
N ASN A 52 -147.37 87.11 -62.20
CA ASN A 52 -146.52 88.19 -62.70
C ASN A 52 -145.30 88.46 -61.81
N LEU A 53 -145.42 88.33 -60.48
CA LEU A 53 -144.28 88.39 -59.56
C LEU A 53 -143.32 87.22 -59.79
N GLU A 54 -143.83 85.98 -59.83
CA GLU A 54 -143.04 84.78 -60.14
C GLU A 54 -142.31 84.90 -61.49
N LEU A 55 -142.98 85.42 -62.54
CA LEU A 55 -142.36 85.68 -63.83
C LEU A 55 -141.23 86.72 -63.78
N HIS A 56 -141.34 87.71 -62.90
CA HIS A 56 -140.31 88.73 -62.75
C HIS A 56 -139.09 88.19 -62.00
N GLU A 57 -139.30 87.40 -60.94
CA GLU A 57 -138.25 86.70 -60.20
C GLU A 57 -137.50 85.70 -61.11
N LEU A 58 -138.21 84.88 -61.87
CA LEU A 58 -137.62 83.94 -62.83
C LEU A 58 -136.82 84.65 -63.94
N ARG A 59 -137.24 85.84 -64.38
CA ARG A 59 -136.49 86.67 -65.35
C ARG A 59 -135.21 87.27 -64.79
N MET A 60 -135.15 87.54 -63.48
CA MET A 60 -133.92 87.96 -62.82
C MET A 60 -132.98 86.77 -62.61
N ALA A 61 -133.48 85.66 -62.05
CA ALA A 61 -132.70 84.44 -61.84
C ALA A 61 -132.08 83.88 -63.13
N THR A 62 -132.77 84.00 -64.28
CA THR A 62 -132.22 83.60 -65.59
C THR A 62 -131.19 84.57 -66.19
N LYS A 63 -131.11 85.83 -65.72
CA LYS A 63 -129.98 86.72 -66.03
C LYS A 63 -128.79 86.39 -65.15
N ASP A 64 -129.00 86.26 -63.85
CA ASP A 64 -127.94 85.99 -62.87
C ASP A 64 -127.25 84.65 -63.19
N SER A 65 -128.02 83.62 -63.54
CA SER A 65 -127.51 82.31 -63.97
C SER A 65 -126.63 82.37 -65.25
N LYS A 66 -126.86 83.33 -66.15
CA LYS A 66 -126.00 83.51 -67.35
C LYS A 66 -124.66 84.14 -66.98
N VAL A 67 -124.66 85.17 -66.14
CA VAL A 67 -123.43 85.80 -65.64
C VAL A 67 -122.59 84.77 -64.87
N GLN A 68 -123.21 84.01 -63.96
CA GLN A 68 -122.55 82.92 -63.24
C GLN A 68 -121.96 81.86 -64.18
N ARG A 69 -122.62 81.54 -65.30
CA ARG A 69 -122.09 80.59 -66.29
C ARG A 69 -120.84 81.13 -66.99
N GLU A 70 -120.80 82.43 -67.29
CA GLU A 70 -119.63 83.08 -67.92
C GLU A 70 -118.46 83.17 -66.93
N GLU A 71 -118.72 83.57 -65.68
CA GLU A 71 -117.73 83.58 -64.60
C GLU A 71 -117.15 82.17 -64.33
N LEU A 72 -118.00 81.15 -64.23
CA LEU A 72 -117.57 79.76 -64.10
C LEU A 72 -116.76 79.28 -65.32
N GLY A 73 -117.06 79.78 -66.52
CA GLY A 73 -116.29 79.50 -67.73
C GLY A 73 -114.85 80.03 -67.65
N VAL A 74 -114.67 81.25 -67.15
CA VAL A 74 -113.33 81.85 -66.94
C VAL A 74 -112.57 81.09 -65.86
N VAL A 75 -113.18 80.83 -64.70
CA VAL A 75 -112.55 80.08 -63.60
C VAL A 75 -112.15 78.66 -64.05
N LEU A 76 -112.96 78.00 -64.89
CA LEU A 76 -112.65 76.67 -65.42
C LEU A 76 -111.46 76.71 -66.39
N TYR A 77 -111.33 77.76 -67.21
CA TYR A 77 -110.17 77.95 -68.08
C TYR A 77 -108.88 78.22 -67.29
N GLU A 78 -108.94 79.08 -66.26
CA GLU A 78 -107.80 79.31 -65.35
C GLU A 78 -107.40 78.03 -64.62
N ALA A 79 -108.35 77.25 -64.13
CA ALA A 79 -108.10 75.95 -63.51
C ALA A 79 -107.50 74.93 -64.49
N GLN A 80 -107.91 74.92 -65.76
CA GLN A 80 -107.29 74.10 -66.82
C GLN A 80 -105.84 74.52 -67.07
N GLN A 81 -105.54 75.82 -67.09
CA GLN A 81 -104.18 76.33 -67.28
C GLN A 81 -103.27 75.97 -66.08
N GLN A 82 -103.77 76.10 -64.85
CA GLN A 82 -103.07 75.66 -63.63
C GLN A 82 -102.83 74.16 -63.63
N LEU A 83 -103.83 73.35 -64.04
CA LEU A 83 -103.69 71.90 -64.12
C LEU A 83 -102.63 71.47 -65.13
N ALA A 84 -102.55 72.12 -66.30
CA ALA A 84 -101.50 71.87 -67.28
C ALA A 84 -100.09 72.24 -66.76
N GLN A 85 -99.96 73.34 -66.00
CA GLN A 85 -98.71 73.70 -65.34
C GLN A 85 -98.29 72.64 -64.30
N LEU A 86 -99.23 72.20 -63.46
CA LEU A 86 -99.00 71.16 -62.45
C LEU A 86 -98.65 69.79 -63.07
N GLN A 87 -99.23 69.45 -64.23
CA GLN A 87 -98.85 68.23 -64.97
C GLN A 87 -97.39 68.30 -65.45
N VAL A 88 -96.97 69.42 -66.05
CA VAL A 88 -95.57 69.61 -66.49
C VAL A 88 -94.59 69.65 -65.30
N GLU A 89 -95.00 70.19 -64.15
CA GLU A 89 -94.19 70.14 -62.92
C GLU A 89 -94.10 68.72 -62.35
N LEU A 90 -95.20 67.95 -62.39
CA LEU A 90 -95.23 66.56 -61.98
C LEU A 90 -94.30 65.70 -62.85
N GLU A 91 -94.36 65.84 -64.18
CA GLU A 91 -93.47 65.15 -65.12
C GLU A 91 -91.99 65.46 -64.81
N LYS A 92 -91.63 66.74 -64.68
CA LYS A 92 -90.27 67.16 -64.25
C LYS A 92 -89.88 66.59 -62.88
N SER A 93 -90.82 66.42 -61.95
CA SER A 93 -90.55 65.81 -60.65
C SER A 93 -90.33 64.29 -60.76
N LEU A 94 -91.05 63.61 -61.65
CA LEU A 94 -90.90 62.19 -61.94
C LEU A 94 -89.58 61.90 -62.65
N GLU A 95 -89.17 62.75 -63.60
CA GLU A 95 -87.85 62.71 -64.22
C GLU A 95 -86.73 62.93 -63.19
N ARG A 96 -86.84 63.94 -62.32
CA ARG A 96 -85.86 64.13 -61.22
C ARG A 96 -85.79 62.90 -60.32
N ARG A 97 -86.93 62.27 -60.02
CA ARG A 97 -87.00 61.04 -59.21
C ARG A 97 -86.37 59.84 -59.91
N SER A 98 -86.54 59.68 -61.23
CA SER A 98 -85.91 58.58 -61.98
C SER A 98 -84.40 58.76 -62.08
N HIS A 99 -83.91 59.99 -62.33
CA HIS A 99 -82.48 60.30 -62.30
C HIS A 99 -81.87 60.06 -60.90
N ALA A 100 -82.55 60.49 -59.83
CA ALA A 100 -82.09 60.24 -58.46
C ALA A 100 -82.10 58.75 -58.09
N ALA A 101 -83.08 57.98 -58.59
CA ALA A 101 -83.13 56.53 -58.40
C ALA A 101 -81.99 55.81 -59.14
N ALA A 102 -81.71 56.19 -60.40
CA ALA A 102 -80.61 55.63 -61.17
C ALA A 102 -79.24 55.96 -60.55
N ALA A 103 -79.02 57.21 -60.11
CA ALA A 103 -77.80 57.60 -59.40
C ALA A 103 -77.65 56.86 -58.06
N ARG A 104 -78.75 56.62 -57.34
CA ARG A 104 -78.73 55.80 -56.13
C ARG A 104 -78.36 54.34 -56.43
N GLN A 105 -78.91 53.73 -57.48
CA GLN A 105 -78.57 52.35 -57.87
C GLN A 105 -77.09 52.22 -58.22
N GLN A 106 -76.53 53.16 -58.99
CA GLN A 106 -75.10 53.21 -59.30
C GLN A 106 -74.23 53.28 -58.03
N LEU A 107 -74.59 54.14 -57.07
CA LEU A 107 -73.89 54.23 -55.79
C LEU A 107 -74.07 52.98 -54.91
N GLU A 108 -75.22 52.30 -54.97
CA GLU A 108 -75.44 51.03 -54.27
C GLU A 108 -74.58 49.91 -54.87
N GLU A 109 -74.49 49.81 -56.20
CA GLU A 109 -73.61 48.88 -56.93
C GLU A 109 -72.12 49.17 -56.65
N GLU A 110 -71.70 50.44 -56.66
CA GLU A 110 -70.33 50.84 -56.27
C GLU A 110 -70.02 50.47 -54.81
N VAL A 111 -70.96 50.70 -53.89
CA VAL A 111 -70.79 50.32 -52.47
C VAL A 111 -70.76 48.80 -52.28
N GLU A 112 -71.52 48.03 -53.06
CA GLU A 112 -71.48 46.57 -53.03
C GLU A 112 -70.14 46.05 -53.58
N GLY A 113 -69.65 46.59 -54.71
CA GLY A 113 -68.31 46.30 -55.22
C GLY A 113 -67.18 46.69 -54.26
N LEU A 114 -67.31 47.81 -53.54
CA LEU A 114 -66.38 48.21 -52.49
C LEU A 114 -66.46 47.28 -51.26
N ARG A 115 -67.64 46.79 -50.89
CA ARG A 115 -67.81 45.79 -49.82
C ARG A 115 -67.16 44.46 -50.20
N ASP A 116 -67.32 44.00 -51.43
CA ASP A 116 -66.76 42.73 -51.87
C ASP A 116 -65.25 42.79 -52.06
N THR A 117 -64.72 43.89 -52.61
CA THR A 117 -63.27 44.11 -52.63
C THR A 117 -62.69 44.30 -51.21
N TYR A 118 -63.44 44.86 -50.26
CA TYR A 118 -63.06 44.88 -48.85
C TYR A 118 -63.07 43.48 -48.23
N LYS A 119 -64.11 42.66 -48.45
CA LYS A 119 -64.15 41.25 -47.99
C LYS A 119 -62.96 40.45 -48.56
N GLN A 120 -62.68 40.58 -49.85
CA GLN A 120 -61.53 39.94 -50.50
C GLN A 120 -60.21 40.39 -49.87
N LYS A 121 -60.00 41.70 -49.67
CA LYS A 121 -58.82 42.21 -48.96
C LYS A 121 -58.74 41.71 -47.52
N TRP A 122 -59.87 41.65 -46.81
CA TRP A 122 -59.93 41.14 -45.45
C TRP A 122 -59.53 39.66 -45.39
N HIS A 123 -60.11 38.81 -46.24
CA HIS A 123 -59.73 37.40 -46.37
C HIS A 123 -58.24 37.25 -46.73
N ASN A 124 -57.75 37.99 -47.72
CA ASN A 124 -56.32 37.97 -48.07
C ASN A 124 -55.44 38.39 -46.87
N THR A 125 -55.81 39.41 -46.10
CA THR A 125 -55.05 39.79 -44.90
C THR A 125 -55.16 38.80 -43.74
N ASP A 126 -56.27 38.07 -43.64
CA ASP A 126 -56.46 37.00 -42.66
C ASP A 126 -55.63 35.75 -43.04
N ASP A 127 -55.60 35.40 -44.32
CA ASP A 127 -54.74 34.34 -44.84
C ASP A 127 -53.25 34.71 -44.75
N GLU A 128 -52.86 35.96 -45.02
CA GLU A 128 -51.49 36.42 -44.75
C GLU A 128 -51.14 36.47 -43.25
N ARG A 129 -52.12 36.65 -42.35
CA ARG A 129 -51.90 36.47 -40.90
C ARG A 129 -51.71 34.99 -40.53
N LYS A 130 -52.38 34.07 -41.24
CA LYS A 130 -52.17 32.62 -41.08
C LYS A 130 -50.83 32.18 -41.65
N THR A 131 -50.39 32.70 -42.80
CA THR A 131 -49.04 32.42 -43.34
C THR A 131 -47.96 32.97 -42.41
N VAL A 132 -48.11 34.20 -41.91
CA VAL A 132 -47.17 34.80 -40.95
C VAL A 132 -47.14 34.03 -39.63
N SER A 133 -48.27 33.63 -39.06
CA SER A 133 -48.26 32.85 -37.81
C SER A 133 -47.71 31.43 -38.03
N ALA A 134 -48.01 30.77 -39.16
CA ALA A 134 -47.37 29.52 -39.54
C ALA A 134 -45.84 29.67 -39.67
N LEU A 135 -45.36 30.71 -40.35
CA LEU A 135 -43.94 31.03 -40.48
C LEU A 135 -43.29 31.38 -39.13
N GLN A 136 -43.98 32.09 -38.23
CA GLN A 136 -43.52 32.33 -36.87
C GLN A 136 -43.33 31.01 -36.10
N THR A 137 -44.31 30.09 -36.13
CA THR A 137 -44.12 28.77 -35.47
C THR A 137 -43.02 27.94 -36.14
N GLN A 138 -42.77 28.10 -37.45
CA GLN A 138 -41.63 27.46 -38.12
C GLN A 138 -40.30 28.09 -37.69
N ILE A 139 -40.21 29.42 -37.57
CA ILE A 139 -39.04 30.13 -37.06
C ILE A 139 -38.77 29.74 -35.60
N GLU A 140 -39.80 29.63 -34.76
CA GLU A 140 -39.67 29.16 -33.37
C GLU A 140 -39.17 27.72 -33.31
N LYS A 141 -39.71 26.81 -34.14
CA LYS A 141 -39.23 25.41 -34.26
C LYS A 141 -37.76 25.36 -34.73
N LEU A 142 -37.38 26.17 -35.71
CA LEU A 142 -36.01 26.27 -36.21
C LEU A 142 -35.07 26.89 -35.17
N ALA A 143 -35.52 27.91 -34.43
CA ALA A 143 -34.76 28.53 -33.34
C ALA A 143 -34.54 27.55 -32.18
N LEU A 144 -35.55 26.75 -31.83
CA LEU A 144 -35.42 25.65 -30.87
C LEU A 144 -34.44 24.57 -31.38
N GLN A 145 -34.53 24.16 -32.65
CA GLN A 145 -33.58 23.22 -33.26
C GLN A 145 -32.14 23.78 -33.25
N LEU A 146 -31.95 25.06 -33.57
CA LEU A 146 -30.66 25.73 -33.50
C LEU A 146 -30.13 25.83 -32.06
N PHE A 147 -30.99 26.12 -31.08
CA PHE A 147 -30.62 26.12 -29.66
C PHE A 147 -30.19 24.72 -29.19
N TYR A 148 -30.93 23.67 -29.56
CA TYR A 148 -30.53 22.29 -29.28
C TYR A 148 -29.22 21.93 -29.98
N MET A 149 -29.02 22.29 -31.25
CA MET A 149 -27.74 22.08 -31.94
C MET A 149 -26.59 22.83 -31.26
N GLN A 150 -26.75 24.11 -30.90
CA GLN A 150 -25.71 24.90 -30.24
C GLN A 150 -25.32 24.33 -28.87
N ASN A 151 -26.30 23.86 -28.08
CA ASN A 151 -26.03 23.19 -26.81
C ASN A 151 -25.32 21.85 -27.03
N MET A 152 -25.75 21.06 -28.02
CA MET A 152 -25.08 19.82 -28.39
C MET A 152 -23.66 20.06 -28.89
N ASP A 153 -23.41 21.11 -29.68
CA ASP A 153 -22.07 21.49 -30.14
C ASP A 153 -21.18 21.94 -28.97
N GLN A 154 -21.72 22.69 -28.00
CA GLN A 154 -20.99 23.06 -26.78
C GLN A 154 -20.66 21.83 -25.92
N ASP A 155 -21.62 20.93 -25.72
CA ASP A 155 -21.43 19.66 -25.02
C ASP A 155 -20.42 18.75 -25.73
N MET A 156 -20.49 18.65 -27.06
CA MET A 156 -19.54 17.89 -27.87
C MET A 156 -18.16 18.54 -27.82
N HIS A 157 -18.05 19.86 -27.87
CA HIS A 157 -16.78 20.56 -27.72
C HIS A 157 -16.18 20.34 -26.31
N HIS A 158 -17.01 20.36 -25.26
CA HIS A 158 -16.60 20.04 -23.90
C HIS A 158 -16.15 18.58 -23.78
N LYS A 159 -16.90 17.62 -24.33
CA LYS A 159 -16.53 16.20 -24.41
C LYS A 159 -15.22 16.00 -25.17
N ILE A 160 -15.01 16.68 -26.30
CA ILE A 160 -13.75 16.64 -27.07
C ILE A 160 -12.59 17.24 -26.26
N LEU A 161 -12.79 18.32 -25.51
CA LEU A 161 -11.77 18.87 -24.62
C LEU A 161 -11.44 17.93 -23.45
N LEU A 162 -12.45 17.29 -22.85
CA LEU A 162 -12.26 16.26 -21.84
C LEU A 162 -11.52 15.04 -22.41
N MET A 163 -11.89 14.55 -23.60
CA MET A 163 -11.21 13.46 -24.29
C MET A 163 -9.77 13.82 -24.66
N LYS A 164 -9.50 15.05 -25.11
CA LYS A 164 -8.12 15.52 -25.35
C LYS A 164 -7.30 15.60 -24.06
N ARG A 165 -7.93 15.95 -22.93
CA ARG A 165 -7.27 15.97 -21.60
C ARG A 165 -7.04 14.55 -21.08
N SER A 166 -8.00 13.64 -21.22
CA SER A 166 -7.84 12.25 -20.79
C SER A 166 -6.84 11.49 -21.67
N ALA A 167 -6.84 11.71 -22.98
CA ALA A 167 -5.83 11.17 -23.90
C ALA A 167 -4.43 11.65 -23.52
N LYS A 168 -4.22 12.96 -23.33
CA LYS A 168 -2.92 13.50 -22.87
C LYS A 168 -2.51 12.95 -21.49
N LYS A 169 -3.46 12.78 -20.56
CA LYS A 169 -3.18 12.16 -19.27
C LYS A 169 -2.75 10.70 -19.44
N ALA A 170 -3.45 9.92 -20.26
CA ALA A 170 -3.13 8.53 -20.57
C ALA A 170 -1.79 8.39 -21.33
N GLU A 171 -1.44 9.34 -22.20
CA GLU A 171 -0.11 9.42 -22.84
C GLU A 171 1.02 9.65 -21.81
N VAL A 172 0.81 10.55 -20.85
CA VAL A 172 1.77 10.80 -19.75
C VAL A 172 1.87 9.58 -18.83
N GLU A 173 0.76 8.96 -18.45
CA GLU A 173 0.74 7.73 -17.65
C GLU A 173 1.42 6.56 -18.38
N LYS A 174 1.18 6.40 -19.69
CA LYS A 174 1.88 5.44 -20.55
C LYS A 174 3.38 5.71 -20.60
N PHE A 175 3.79 6.96 -20.78
CA PHE A 175 5.21 7.33 -20.79
C PHE A 175 5.88 7.05 -19.43
N GLN A 176 5.21 7.35 -18.32
CA GLN A 176 5.69 7.00 -16.98
C GLN A 176 5.82 5.47 -16.82
N ALA A 177 4.81 4.70 -17.23
CA ALA A 177 4.85 3.24 -17.22
C ALA A 177 5.96 2.66 -18.12
N GLU A 178 6.24 3.27 -19.29
CA GLU A 178 7.36 2.89 -20.14
C GLU A 178 8.72 3.20 -19.49
N VAL A 179 8.85 4.29 -18.74
CA VAL A 179 10.06 4.64 -17.99
C VAL A 179 10.28 3.68 -16.81
N GLU A 180 9.25 3.39 -16.02
CA GLU A 180 9.35 2.41 -14.94
C GLU A 180 9.60 1.00 -15.47
N LYS A 181 8.97 0.60 -16.59
CA LYS A 181 9.28 -0.66 -17.26
C LYS A 181 10.74 -0.71 -17.69
N LYS A 182 11.29 0.33 -18.33
CA LYS A 182 12.72 0.37 -18.69
C LYS A 182 13.64 0.23 -17.48
N LYS A 183 13.29 0.79 -16.32
CA LYS A 183 14.05 0.57 -15.07
C LYS A 183 13.95 -0.88 -14.59
N GLN A 184 12.77 -1.49 -14.68
CA GLN A 184 12.56 -2.91 -14.34
C GLN A 184 13.32 -3.84 -15.29
N ASP A 185 13.28 -3.59 -16.60
CA ASP A 185 14.02 -4.33 -17.63
C ASP A 185 15.54 -4.25 -17.36
N LEU A 186 16.07 -3.05 -17.05
CA LEU A 186 17.47 -2.86 -16.66
C LEU A 186 17.85 -3.56 -15.35
N LEU A 187 16.94 -3.60 -14.36
CA LEU A 187 17.14 -4.33 -13.11
C LEU A 187 17.12 -5.85 -13.34
N LEU A 188 16.20 -6.34 -14.18
CA LEU A 188 16.16 -7.74 -14.61
C LEU A 188 17.47 -8.12 -15.29
N ASP A 189 17.96 -7.33 -16.24
CA ASP A 189 19.26 -7.54 -16.91
C ASP A 189 20.41 -7.64 -15.89
N GLN A 190 20.46 -6.76 -14.88
CA GLN A 190 21.47 -6.81 -13.83
C GLN A 190 21.34 -8.06 -12.94
N LEU A 191 20.13 -8.44 -12.55
CA LEU A 191 19.88 -9.62 -11.74
C LEU A 191 20.16 -10.92 -12.51
N THR A 192 19.87 -10.94 -13.81
CA THR A 192 20.09 -12.08 -14.71
C THR A 192 21.58 -12.28 -14.97
N ARG A 193 22.34 -11.19 -15.19
CA ARG A 193 23.81 -11.26 -15.26
C ARG A 193 24.41 -11.78 -13.96
N LYS A 194 23.99 -11.27 -12.80
CA LYS A 194 24.42 -11.79 -11.49
C LYS A 194 24.04 -13.25 -11.27
N ALA A 195 22.88 -13.70 -11.76
CA ALA A 195 22.48 -15.09 -11.68
C ALA A 195 23.41 -15.98 -12.53
N TYR A 196 23.77 -15.56 -13.74
CA TYR A 196 24.77 -16.26 -14.56
C TYR A 196 26.17 -16.25 -13.92
N GLU A 197 26.65 -15.10 -13.42
CA GLU A 197 27.93 -15.00 -12.69
C GLU A 197 27.98 -15.96 -11.48
N LEU A 198 26.90 -16.06 -10.71
CA LEU A 198 26.78 -16.99 -9.59
C LEU A 198 26.69 -18.46 -10.05
N GLN A 199 26.00 -18.73 -11.17
CA GLN A 199 25.89 -20.07 -11.73
C GLN A 199 27.23 -20.58 -12.29
N GLU A 200 28.02 -19.70 -12.92
CA GLU A 200 29.41 -19.97 -13.32
C GLU A 200 30.30 -20.23 -12.09
N GLN A 201 30.17 -19.44 -11.01
CA GLN A 201 30.89 -19.68 -9.76
C GLN A 201 30.52 -21.03 -9.12
N ILE A 202 29.23 -21.39 -9.10
CA ILE A 202 28.77 -22.69 -8.61
C ILE A 202 29.39 -23.82 -9.44
N ALA A 203 29.34 -23.75 -10.77
CA ALA A 203 29.93 -24.76 -11.65
C ALA A 203 31.46 -24.89 -11.45
N LEU A 204 32.17 -23.77 -11.22
CA LEU A 204 33.59 -23.78 -10.88
C LEU A 204 33.86 -24.45 -9.53
N PHE A 205 33.07 -24.17 -8.49
CA PHE A 205 33.21 -24.81 -7.18
C PHE A 205 32.83 -26.29 -7.20
N GLU A 206 31.81 -26.69 -7.98
CA GLU A 206 31.46 -28.10 -8.21
C GLU A 206 32.61 -28.86 -8.89
N ALA A 207 33.22 -28.28 -9.93
CA ALA A 207 34.39 -28.87 -10.59
C ALA A 207 35.59 -28.99 -9.64
N GLN A 208 35.87 -27.96 -8.83
CA GLN A 208 36.91 -28.02 -7.78
C GLN A 208 36.62 -29.08 -6.73
N PHE A 209 35.37 -29.22 -6.29
CA PHE A 209 34.96 -30.22 -5.31
C PHE A 209 35.12 -31.65 -5.86
N VAL A 210 34.76 -31.89 -7.13
CA VAL A 210 34.97 -33.19 -7.78
C VAL A 210 36.47 -33.52 -7.87
N ALA A 211 37.30 -32.58 -8.31
CA ALA A 211 38.76 -32.77 -8.35
C ALA A 211 39.34 -33.09 -6.95
N GLN A 212 38.95 -32.33 -5.92
CA GLN A 212 39.37 -32.60 -4.53
C GLN A 212 38.83 -33.95 -3.99
N ALA A 213 37.64 -34.37 -4.40
CA ALA A 213 37.09 -35.68 -4.05
C ALA A 213 37.88 -36.83 -4.70
N GLU A 214 38.38 -36.64 -5.92
CA GLU A 214 39.28 -37.58 -6.61
C GLU A 214 40.67 -37.61 -5.95
N ASP A 215 41.30 -36.45 -5.70
CA ASP A 215 42.59 -36.37 -5.00
C ASP A 215 42.52 -37.00 -3.58
N THR A 216 41.45 -36.73 -2.83
CA THR A 216 41.24 -37.35 -1.50
C THR A 216 40.93 -38.85 -1.60
N LYS A 217 40.45 -39.35 -2.73
CA LYS A 217 40.28 -40.79 -2.98
C LYS A 217 41.63 -41.44 -3.32
N VAL A 218 42.43 -40.85 -4.21
CA VAL A 218 43.77 -41.37 -4.58
C VAL A 218 44.70 -41.38 -3.36
N THR A 219 44.72 -40.31 -2.57
CA THR A 219 45.52 -40.27 -1.33
C THR A 219 45.06 -41.28 -0.28
N ARG A 220 43.74 -41.52 -0.13
CA ARG A 220 43.24 -42.62 0.73
C ARG A 220 43.66 -44.00 0.22
N GLN A 221 43.68 -44.22 -1.11
CA GLN A 221 44.17 -45.46 -1.71
C GLN A 221 45.66 -45.66 -1.38
N ALA A 222 46.50 -44.66 -1.63
CA ALA A 222 47.93 -44.70 -1.30
C ALA A 222 48.19 -44.92 0.21
N VAL A 223 47.41 -44.30 1.10
CA VAL A 223 47.48 -44.54 2.55
C VAL A 223 47.07 -45.98 2.90
N SER A 224 46.05 -46.53 2.23
CA SER A 224 45.64 -47.93 2.44
C SER A 224 46.70 -48.92 1.93
N GLU A 225 47.34 -48.65 0.80
CA GLU A 225 48.45 -49.43 0.24
C GLU A 225 49.65 -49.40 1.18
N ALA A 226 50.09 -48.21 1.62
CA ALA A 226 51.15 -48.06 2.61
C ALA A 226 50.82 -48.74 3.95
N ALA A 227 49.55 -48.74 4.38
CA ALA A 227 49.12 -49.47 5.57
C ALA A 227 49.20 -51.00 5.39
N MET A 228 48.91 -51.51 4.18
CA MET A 228 49.09 -52.93 3.84
C MET A 228 50.58 -53.30 3.75
N GLU A 229 51.44 -52.44 3.20
CA GLU A 229 52.90 -52.62 3.21
C GLU A 229 53.45 -52.65 4.64
N VAL A 230 53.03 -51.71 5.50
CA VAL A 230 53.42 -51.70 6.93
C VAL A 230 52.93 -52.96 7.64
N GLN A 231 51.75 -53.50 7.30
CA GLN A 231 51.30 -54.79 7.83
C GLN A 231 52.18 -55.94 7.33
N ALA A 232 52.56 -55.97 6.05
CA ALA A 232 53.47 -56.97 5.47
C ALA A 232 54.85 -56.94 6.16
N ILE A 233 55.47 -55.76 6.29
CA ILE A 233 56.73 -55.55 7.01
C ILE A 233 56.61 -56.02 8.47
N ASN A 234 55.49 -55.77 9.14
CA ASN A 234 55.26 -56.27 10.50
C ASN A 234 55.11 -57.81 10.55
N MET A 235 54.54 -58.45 9.53
CA MET A 235 54.51 -59.91 9.43
C MET A 235 55.92 -60.48 9.17
N GLU A 236 56.72 -59.86 8.31
CA GLU A 236 58.12 -60.24 8.07
C GLU A 236 58.97 -60.06 9.32
N LYS A 237 58.83 -58.95 10.04
CA LYS A 237 59.47 -58.72 11.35
C LYS A 237 59.11 -59.82 12.35
N LYS A 238 57.83 -60.23 12.43
CA LYS A 238 57.41 -61.36 13.28
C LYS A 238 58.05 -62.68 12.84
N ARG A 239 58.13 -62.96 11.53
CA ARG A 239 58.81 -64.15 10.98
C ARG A 239 60.31 -64.14 11.33
N LEU A 240 61.00 -63.01 11.14
CA LEU A 240 62.41 -62.83 11.48
C LEU A 240 62.67 -63.00 12.99
N ILE A 241 61.82 -62.44 13.85
CA ILE A 241 61.91 -62.65 15.31
C ILE A 241 61.72 -64.13 15.65
N ASN A 242 60.79 -64.83 15.01
CA ASN A 242 60.59 -66.27 15.22
C ASN A 242 61.81 -67.09 14.76
N TYR A 243 62.39 -66.80 13.59
CA TYR A 243 63.62 -67.44 13.11
C TYR A 243 64.85 -67.14 13.99
N TRP A 244 64.94 -65.92 14.54
CA TRP A 244 65.99 -65.55 15.48
C TRP A 244 65.81 -66.28 16.81
N ASN A 245 64.59 -66.35 17.34
CA ASN A 245 64.26 -67.10 18.56
C ASN A 245 64.57 -68.60 18.40
N SER A 246 64.23 -69.22 17.26
CA SER A 246 64.57 -70.63 17.00
C SER A 246 66.08 -70.85 16.84
N SER A 247 66.78 -69.91 16.19
CA SER A 247 68.24 -69.96 16.08
C SER A 247 68.93 -69.78 17.45
N LEU A 248 68.41 -68.91 18.31
CA LEU A 248 68.88 -68.70 19.67
C LEU A 248 68.60 -69.92 20.57
N ALA A 249 67.43 -70.55 20.44
CA ALA A 249 67.12 -71.81 21.12
C ALA A 249 68.07 -72.94 20.66
N GLY A 250 68.31 -73.05 19.36
CA GLY A 250 69.29 -73.97 18.79
C GLY A 250 70.75 -73.61 19.11
N MET A 251 71.04 -72.40 19.59
CA MET A 251 72.34 -72.04 20.16
C MET A 251 72.43 -72.49 21.62
N LYS A 252 71.43 -72.17 22.45
CA LYS A 252 71.34 -72.64 23.84
C LYS A 252 71.47 -74.16 23.96
N GLN A 253 70.79 -74.93 23.10
CA GLN A 253 70.94 -76.39 23.08
C GLN A 253 72.36 -76.87 22.73
N ARG A 254 73.09 -76.13 21.88
CA ARG A 254 74.50 -76.41 21.58
C ARG A 254 75.41 -76.02 22.74
N ASP A 255 75.12 -74.92 23.43
CA ASP A 255 75.86 -74.47 24.60
C ASP A 255 75.65 -75.43 25.79
N GLU A 256 74.42 -75.89 26.02
CA GLU A 256 74.07 -76.94 27.00
C GLU A 256 74.79 -78.27 26.70
N ALA A 257 74.79 -78.70 25.43
CA ALA A 257 75.54 -79.88 25.01
C ALA A 257 77.06 -79.68 25.19
N TYR A 258 77.60 -78.49 24.90
CA TYR A 258 79.00 -78.17 25.12
C TYR A 258 79.37 -78.24 26.60
N VAL A 259 78.58 -77.62 27.49
CA VAL A 259 78.77 -77.70 28.95
C VAL A 259 78.76 -79.16 29.42
N ALA A 260 77.79 -79.98 28.99
CA ALA A 260 77.76 -81.40 29.32
C ALA A 260 79.04 -82.14 28.85
N THR A 261 79.55 -81.86 27.65
CA THR A 261 80.84 -82.44 27.20
C THR A 261 82.05 -81.93 27.99
N GLN A 262 82.01 -80.68 28.46
CA GLN A 262 83.06 -80.09 29.27
C GLN A 262 83.06 -80.65 30.71
N GLU A 263 81.89 -80.93 31.28
CA GLU A 263 81.73 -81.65 32.55
C GLU A 263 82.27 -83.08 32.44
N LEU A 264 81.91 -83.82 31.38
CA LEU A 264 82.47 -85.15 31.11
C LEU A 264 84.01 -85.12 30.97
N LEU A 265 84.56 -84.14 30.24
CA LEU A 265 86.01 -83.92 30.16
C LEU A 265 86.64 -83.57 31.51
N SER A 266 85.92 -82.87 32.40
CA SER A 266 86.39 -82.55 33.75
C SER A 266 86.43 -83.80 34.65
N ASN A 267 85.44 -84.69 34.52
CA ASN A 267 85.39 -85.98 35.20
C ASN A 267 86.55 -86.88 34.73
N TYR A 268 86.74 -87.04 33.42
CA TYR A 268 87.90 -87.79 32.89
C TYR A 268 89.25 -87.20 33.32
N ARG A 269 89.35 -85.86 33.47
CA ARG A 269 90.57 -85.23 34.05
C ARG A 269 90.73 -85.48 35.54
N HIS A 270 89.65 -85.71 36.28
CA HIS A 270 89.71 -86.11 37.68
C HIS A 270 90.14 -87.58 37.81
N ASP A 271 89.58 -88.46 36.98
CA ASP A 271 89.94 -89.88 36.90
C ASP A 271 91.40 -90.08 36.45
N LEU A 272 91.89 -89.27 35.51
CA LEU A 272 93.32 -89.29 35.16
C LEU A 272 94.21 -88.85 36.33
N LYS A 273 93.79 -87.87 37.15
CA LYS A 273 94.54 -87.43 38.33
C LYS A 273 94.50 -88.45 39.47
N SER A 274 93.41 -89.19 39.65
CA SER A 274 93.37 -90.29 40.63
C SER A 274 94.27 -91.43 40.18
N LEU A 275 94.23 -91.81 38.89
CA LEU A 275 95.16 -92.80 38.31
C LEU A 275 96.63 -92.35 38.39
N GLU A 276 96.96 -91.08 38.17
CA GLU A 276 98.31 -90.53 38.42
C GLU A 276 98.70 -90.65 39.90
N GLY A 277 97.76 -90.42 40.81
CA GLY A 277 97.93 -90.64 42.25
C GLY A 277 98.23 -92.09 42.60
N ASP A 278 97.49 -93.03 42.02
CA ASP A 278 97.69 -94.48 42.20
C ASP A 278 99.03 -94.94 41.62
N ILE A 279 99.39 -94.48 40.41
CA ILE A 279 100.71 -94.73 39.79
C ILE A 279 101.84 -94.20 40.69
N HIS A 280 101.67 -93.00 41.26
CA HIS A 280 102.65 -92.45 42.21
C HIS A 280 102.70 -93.24 43.53
N GLY A 281 101.58 -93.80 43.98
CA GLY A 281 101.50 -94.76 45.08
C GLY A 281 102.28 -96.03 44.79
N CYS A 282 102.03 -96.67 43.65
CA CYS A 282 102.79 -97.83 43.16
C CYS A 282 104.29 -97.52 43.06
N GLY A 283 104.68 -96.37 42.50
CA GLY A 283 106.07 -95.93 42.41
C GLY A 283 106.76 -95.63 43.75
N LYS A 284 105.99 -95.35 44.82
CA LYS A 284 106.53 -95.31 46.20
C LYS A 284 106.72 -96.71 46.78
N SER A 285 105.82 -97.65 46.48
CA SER A 285 105.96 -99.05 46.90
C SER A 285 107.14 -99.74 46.19
N ILE A 286 107.32 -99.50 44.89
CA ILE A 286 108.47 -100.01 44.12
C ILE A 286 109.78 -99.51 44.73
N ARG A 287 109.92 -98.19 44.97
CA ARG A 287 111.13 -97.63 45.60
C ARG A 287 111.44 -98.23 46.97
N LYS A 288 110.43 -98.55 47.78
CA LYS A 288 110.63 -99.25 49.06
C LYS A 288 111.13 -100.69 48.90
N GLU A 289 110.75 -101.38 47.83
CA GLU A 289 111.31 -102.71 47.51
C GLU A 289 112.71 -102.60 46.88
N GLU A 290 112.99 -101.55 46.11
CA GLU A 290 114.35 -101.25 45.60
C GLU A 290 115.31 -100.94 46.77
N GLU A 291 114.94 -100.07 47.71
CA GLU A 291 115.71 -99.78 48.94
C GLU A 291 115.98 -101.05 49.76
N LYS A 292 115.00 -101.96 49.90
CA LYS A 292 115.21 -103.27 50.55
C LYS A 292 116.17 -104.16 49.76
N ASN A 293 116.10 -104.15 48.44
CA ASN A 293 117.00 -104.93 47.60
C ASN A 293 118.45 -104.42 47.69
N GLU A 294 118.66 -103.10 47.70
CA GLU A 294 119.98 -102.50 47.94
C GLU A 294 120.55 -102.85 49.33
N LEU A 295 119.69 -102.88 50.36
CA LEU A 295 120.07 -103.38 51.70
C LEU A 295 120.46 -104.86 51.68
N LEU A 296 119.76 -105.72 50.94
CA LEU A 296 120.11 -107.13 50.79
C LEU A 296 121.41 -107.32 50.00
N VAL A 297 121.65 -106.53 48.94
CA VAL A 297 122.91 -106.55 48.16
C VAL A 297 124.10 -106.06 49.01
N THR A 298 123.92 -105.04 49.84
CA THR A 298 124.98 -104.58 50.75
C THR A 298 125.26 -105.59 51.87
N ILE A 299 124.26 -106.30 52.37
CA ILE A 299 124.45 -107.43 53.31
C ILE A 299 125.18 -108.60 52.63
N LEU A 300 124.78 -109.00 51.42
CA LEU A 300 125.44 -110.05 50.64
C LEU A 300 126.92 -109.74 50.39
N SER A 301 127.26 -108.52 49.96
CA SER A 301 128.65 -108.12 49.73
C SER A 301 129.48 -108.14 51.02
N ARG A 302 128.92 -107.76 52.18
CA ARG A 302 129.57 -107.92 53.49
C ARG A 302 129.83 -109.39 53.84
N LEU A 303 128.84 -110.27 53.67
CA LEU A 303 128.98 -111.70 53.95
C LEU A 303 130.03 -112.36 53.02
N GLN A 304 130.04 -112.00 51.74
CA GLN A 304 130.98 -112.49 50.76
C GLN A 304 132.42 -112.01 51.04
N ASN A 305 132.59 -110.77 51.50
CA ASN A 305 133.87 -110.27 51.98
C ASN A 305 134.34 -110.99 53.26
N ASN A 306 133.45 -111.23 54.23
CA ASN A 306 133.78 -112.00 55.44
C ASN A 306 134.21 -113.44 55.10
N ALA A 307 133.52 -114.11 54.17
CA ALA A 307 133.90 -115.44 53.68
C ALA A 307 135.26 -115.47 52.95
N ASN A 308 135.62 -114.38 52.26
CA ASN A 308 136.95 -114.24 51.64
C ASN A 308 138.05 -114.01 52.69
N VAL A 309 137.77 -113.32 53.79
CA VAL A 309 138.72 -113.14 54.91
C VAL A 309 138.95 -114.45 55.65
N THR A 310 137.89 -115.21 55.97
CA THR A 310 138.04 -116.51 56.66
C THR A 310 138.78 -117.53 55.80
N ARG A 311 138.52 -117.58 54.48
CA ARG A 311 139.29 -118.43 53.54
C ARG A 311 140.79 -118.12 53.59
N LYS A 312 141.18 -116.85 53.51
CA LYS A 312 142.59 -116.42 53.61
C LYS A 312 143.25 -116.77 54.94
N MET A 313 142.50 -116.73 56.06
CA MET A 313 143.02 -117.18 57.36
C MET A 313 143.26 -118.69 57.40
N ILE A 314 142.41 -119.50 56.77
CA ILE A 314 142.60 -120.95 56.66
C ILE A 314 143.85 -121.27 55.82
N ASP A 315 144.02 -120.61 54.67
CA ASP A 315 145.22 -120.78 53.83
C ASP A 315 146.52 -120.46 54.57
N HIS A 316 146.50 -119.42 55.43
CA HIS A 316 147.65 -119.05 56.28
C HIS A 316 147.98 -120.11 57.33
N CYS A 317 146.96 -120.66 58.01
CA CYS A 317 147.16 -121.74 58.99
C CYS A 317 147.71 -123.02 58.36
N LEU A 318 147.25 -123.38 57.16
CA LEU A 318 147.75 -124.56 56.43
C LEU A 318 149.23 -124.40 56.04
N LEU A 319 149.63 -123.22 55.55
CA LEU A 319 151.03 -122.92 55.23
C LEU A 319 151.95 -122.96 56.47
N GLN A 320 151.48 -122.52 57.63
CA GLN A 320 152.23 -122.63 58.89
C GLN A 320 152.39 -124.09 59.36
N GLN A 321 151.36 -124.91 59.16
CA GLN A 321 151.39 -126.34 59.53
C GLN A 321 152.38 -127.14 58.67
N GLU A 322 152.43 -126.86 57.35
CA GLU A 322 153.39 -127.51 56.44
C GLU A 322 154.85 -127.10 56.74
N ALA A 323 155.09 -125.84 57.13
CA ALA A 323 156.42 -125.37 57.51
C ALA A 323 156.98 -126.08 58.76
N LEU A 324 156.18 -126.18 59.83
CA LEU A 324 156.57 -126.88 61.07
C LEU A 324 156.82 -128.39 60.87
N ARG A 325 156.12 -129.00 59.90
CA ARG A 325 156.35 -130.39 59.47
C ARG A 325 157.69 -130.58 58.76
N VAL A 326 158.17 -129.59 58.01
CA VAL A 326 159.52 -129.62 57.42
C VAL A 326 160.59 -129.43 58.48
N GLU A 327 160.41 -128.49 59.41
CA GLU A 327 161.37 -128.24 60.51
C GLU A 327 161.61 -129.50 61.36
N THR A 328 160.55 -130.18 61.80
CA THR A 328 160.64 -131.43 62.57
C THR A 328 161.35 -132.58 61.82
N GLY A 329 161.25 -132.61 60.48
CA GLY A 329 162.04 -133.52 59.63
C GLY A 329 163.53 -133.16 59.54
N THR A 330 163.89 -131.88 59.64
CA THR A 330 165.32 -131.48 59.66
C THR A 330 166.00 -131.78 60.98
N TYR A 331 165.33 -131.51 62.12
CA TYR A 331 165.89 -131.77 63.45
C TYR A 331 166.19 -133.25 63.70
N THR A 332 165.32 -134.16 63.26
CA THR A 332 165.52 -135.61 63.41
C THR A 332 166.72 -136.13 62.60
N ARG A 333 167.01 -135.54 61.44
CA ARG A 333 168.19 -135.88 60.63
C ARG A 333 169.50 -135.35 61.23
N VAL A 334 169.51 -134.10 61.70
CA VAL A 334 170.69 -133.50 62.36
C VAL A 334 171.07 -134.30 63.61
N LEU A 335 170.09 -134.77 64.38
CA LEU A 335 170.34 -135.55 65.60
C LEU A 335 171.11 -136.86 65.30
N HIS A 336 170.72 -137.57 64.24
CA HIS A 336 171.40 -138.80 63.81
C HIS A 336 172.83 -138.56 63.27
N GLU A 337 173.05 -137.43 62.57
CA GLU A 337 174.38 -137.04 62.07
C GLU A 337 175.32 -136.65 63.23
N THR A 338 174.81 -136.04 64.31
CA THR A 338 175.60 -135.69 65.51
C THR A 338 176.00 -136.89 66.38
N GLU A 339 175.14 -137.90 66.52
CA GLU A 339 175.45 -139.11 67.29
C GLU A 339 176.60 -139.91 66.66
N GLN A 340 176.66 -139.99 65.32
CA GLN A 340 177.77 -140.64 64.63
C GLN A 340 179.10 -139.86 64.73
N ALA A 341 179.05 -138.53 64.79
CA ALA A 341 180.24 -137.69 65.01
C ALA A 341 180.81 -137.86 66.42
N PHE A 342 179.95 -137.94 67.44
CA PHE A 342 180.35 -138.09 68.85
C PHE A 342 181.20 -139.35 69.09
N ILE A 343 180.83 -140.48 68.48
CA ILE A 343 181.56 -141.76 68.62
C ILE A 343 183.00 -141.64 68.05
N ARG A 344 183.20 -140.92 66.94
CA ARG A 344 184.52 -140.71 66.33
C ARG A 344 185.41 -139.83 67.20
N THR A 345 184.90 -138.68 67.65
CA THR A 345 185.66 -137.76 68.53
C THR A 345 186.12 -138.40 69.85
N LYS A 346 185.39 -139.42 70.34
CA LYS A 346 185.78 -140.17 71.54
C LYS A 346 186.97 -141.11 71.31
N MET A 347 187.25 -141.52 70.07
CA MET A 347 188.44 -142.31 69.72
C MET A 347 189.66 -141.40 69.55
N ASP A 348 189.51 -140.24 68.92
CA ASP A 348 190.61 -139.28 68.70
C ASP A 348 191.12 -138.68 70.02
N GLN A 349 190.24 -138.46 71.00
CA GLN A 349 190.62 -137.97 72.34
C GLN A 349 191.54 -138.95 73.10
N ALA A 350 191.51 -140.25 72.76
CA ALA A 350 192.41 -141.26 73.34
C ALA A 350 193.82 -141.24 72.73
N ALA A 351 193.99 -140.72 71.50
CA ALA A 351 195.29 -140.56 70.86
C ALA A 351 196.06 -139.35 71.41
N HIS A 352 195.43 -138.18 71.45
CA HIS A 352 196.08 -136.91 71.82
C HIS A 352 196.52 -136.82 73.29
N LEU A 353 195.94 -137.62 74.20
CA LEU A 353 196.41 -137.65 75.60
C LEU A 353 197.78 -138.32 75.77
N ASN A 354 198.18 -139.22 74.86
CA ASN A 354 199.54 -139.78 74.87
C ASN A 354 200.59 -138.77 74.38
N GLU A 355 200.21 -137.82 73.50
CA GLU A 355 201.07 -136.73 73.03
C GLU A 355 201.23 -135.63 74.09
N LEU A 356 200.20 -135.36 74.90
CA LEU A 356 200.25 -134.40 76.02
C LEU A 356 201.23 -134.77 77.14
N VAL A 357 201.71 -136.03 77.20
CA VAL A 357 202.70 -136.48 78.18
C VAL A 357 204.14 -136.22 77.72
N SER A 358 204.42 -136.16 76.41
CA SER A 358 205.77 -135.83 75.91
C SER A 358 206.06 -134.33 75.95
N ILE A 359 205.07 -133.50 75.61
CA ILE A 359 205.19 -132.02 75.62
C ILE A 359 205.40 -131.46 77.05
N ARG A 360 205.10 -132.23 78.10
CA ARG A 360 205.41 -131.88 79.50
C ARG A 360 206.90 -131.85 79.87
N LYS A 361 207.86 -132.14 78.95
CA LYS A 361 209.30 -132.19 79.29
C LYS A 361 210.20 -131.06 78.77
N ASP A 362 209.82 -130.29 77.76
CA ASP A 362 210.75 -129.32 77.13
C ASP A 362 210.47 -127.82 77.40
N ILE A 363 209.24 -127.42 77.73
CA ILE A 363 208.89 -126.00 77.97
C ILE A 363 209.55 -125.44 79.26
N GLN A 364 209.99 -126.30 80.18
CA GLN A 364 210.58 -125.93 81.49
C GLN A 364 212.02 -125.35 81.41
N LYS A 365 212.56 -124.99 80.24
CA LYS A 365 213.97 -124.56 80.09
C LYS A 365 214.26 -123.13 79.60
N LYS A 366 213.41 -122.47 78.79
CA LYS A 366 213.70 -121.12 78.22
C LYS A 366 212.40 -120.38 77.83
N ALA A 367 211.82 -119.44 78.59
CA ALA A 367 212.26 -118.61 79.72
C ALA A 367 213.23 -117.45 79.42
N ASN A 368 214.20 -117.57 78.48
CA ASN A 368 215.30 -116.59 78.35
C ASN A 368 215.51 -116.00 76.93
N VAL A 369 214.51 -116.04 76.05
CA VAL A 369 214.47 -115.23 74.81
C VAL A 369 213.09 -114.55 74.72
N LYS A 370 212.78 -113.60 75.59
CA LYS A 370 213.33 -112.23 75.62
C LYS A 370 212.78 -111.41 74.44
N GLU A 371 211.97 -110.39 74.76
CA GLU A 371 212.42 -108.98 74.61
C GLU A 371 213.39 -108.79 73.41
N GLN A 372 212.81 -108.86 72.20
CA GLN A 372 213.49 -108.50 70.94
C GLN A 372 212.58 -108.35 69.71
N ILE A 373 211.33 -108.87 69.72
CA ILE A 373 210.30 -108.50 68.74
C ILE A 373 208.93 -108.21 69.42
N GLU A 374 208.69 -107.16 70.20
CA GLU A 374 209.34 -105.84 70.26
C GLU A 374 209.41 -105.13 68.90
N ASN A 375 208.75 -103.99 68.74
CA ASN A 375 208.91 -103.19 67.52
C ASN A 375 208.41 -103.92 66.24
N GLU A 376 207.12 -104.21 66.23
CA GLU A 376 206.34 -103.49 65.22
C GLU A 376 205.19 -102.73 65.92
N ILE A 377 203.92 -103.03 65.66
CA ILE A 377 202.89 -101.97 65.62
C ILE A 377 201.61 -102.47 66.30
N MET A 378 201.10 -101.95 67.43
CA MET A 378 201.50 -100.85 68.33
C MET A 378 201.67 -99.44 67.73
N ALA A 379 201.00 -99.19 66.61
CA ALA A 379 200.65 -97.84 66.11
C ALA A 379 199.61 -97.99 64.98
N LYS A 380 198.29 -97.96 65.21
CA LYS A 380 197.51 -97.17 66.20
C LYS A 380 196.22 -97.96 66.48
N LEU A 381 195.88 -98.35 67.71
CA LEU A 381 195.48 -97.54 68.88
C LEU A 381 194.28 -96.65 68.56
N GLN A 382 193.07 -96.91 69.09
CA GLN A 382 192.61 -96.93 70.50
C GLN A 382 192.37 -95.52 71.08
N ASP A 383 191.12 -95.26 71.48
CA ASP A 383 190.60 -94.47 72.63
C ASP A 383 189.12 -94.06 72.34
N GLN A 384 188.11 -94.08 73.23
CA GLN A 384 187.96 -94.45 74.66
C GLN A 384 186.45 -94.54 75.08
N VAL A 385 186.15 -95.30 76.17
CA VAL A 385 185.08 -95.08 77.23
C VAL A 385 183.55 -95.05 76.87
N ILE A 386 182.56 -95.56 77.64
CA ILE A 386 182.41 -96.70 78.62
C ILE A 386 180.89 -96.95 79.01
N SER A 387 180.47 -98.21 79.27
CA SER A 387 179.40 -98.78 80.19
C SER A 387 177.98 -98.11 80.40
N SER A 388 176.96 -98.60 81.17
CA SER A 388 176.36 -99.94 81.48
C SER A 388 175.07 -99.86 82.37
N LYS A 389 174.12 -100.82 82.25
CA LYS A 389 173.07 -101.32 83.22
C LYS A 389 172.47 -100.43 84.36
N ALA A 390 171.13 -100.29 84.40
CA ALA A 390 170.26 -100.29 85.61
C ALA A 390 168.75 -100.48 85.24
N ALA A 391 167.83 -100.70 86.20
CA ALA A 391 166.47 -101.22 85.93
C ALA A 391 165.30 -100.61 86.77
N LYS A 392 164.05 -100.88 86.31
CA LYS A 392 162.72 -100.79 86.98
C LYS A 392 162.22 -99.42 87.49
N HIS A 393 161.11 -98.90 86.91
CA HIS A 393 160.04 -98.16 87.63
C HIS A 393 158.78 -97.85 86.75
N PHE A 394 157.58 -98.19 87.25
CA PHE A 394 156.21 -97.67 86.88
C PHE A 394 155.68 -97.86 85.43
N SER A 395 154.65 -98.65 85.10
CA SER A 395 153.58 -99.36 85.84
C SER A 395 152.49 -98.53 86.55
N GLN A 396 152.31 -97.22 86.26
CA GLN A 396 151.34 -96.37 87.00
C GLN A 396 150.52 -95.32 86.20
N LEU A 397 150.28 -95.45 84.88
CA LEU A 397 149.50 -94.43 84.13
C LEU A 397 148.30 -94.93 83.30
N ALA A 398 147.67 -96.04 83.72
CA ALA A 398 146.51 -96.61 83.01
C ALA A 398 145.12 -95.99 83.37
N GLU A 399 145.01 -95.11 84.38
CA GLU A 399 143.70 -94.80 85.00
C GLU A 399 143.01 -93.48 84.60
N LYS A 400 143.68 -92.52 83.95
CA LYS A 400 143.18 -91.12 83.96
C LYS A 400 142.06 -90.75 82.97
N LEU A 401 141.85 -91.46 81.86
CA LEU A 401 140.99 -90.95 80.77
C LEU A 401 139.51 -91.41 80.75
N ARG A 402 139.08 -92.34 81.60
CA ARG A 402 137.64 -92.72 81.67
C ARG A 402 136.70 -91.62 82.19
N ARG A 403 137.22 -90.57 82.84
CA ARG A 403 136.37 -89.57 83.56
C ARG A 403 135.69 -88.53 82.67
N LYS A 404 136.27 -88.17 81.50
CA LYS A 404 135.73 -87.08 80.65
C LYS A 404 134.38 -87.38 79.95
N LYS A 405 133.89 -88.62 80.01
CA LYS A 405 132.62 -89.00 79.35
C LYS A 405 131.38 -88.47 80.11
N ALA A 406 131.47 -88.24 81.42
CA ALA A 406 130.32 -87.87 82.24
C ALA A 406 129.97 -86.36 82.22
N ASP A 407 130.92 -85.49 81.86
CA ASP A 407 130.77 -84.04 82.09
C ASP A 407 129.91 -83.31 81.04
N LEU A 408 129.69 -83.89 79.86
CA LEU A 408 128.98 -83.23 78.75
C LEU A 408 127.45 -83.43 78.77
N GLU A 409 126.96 -84.53 79.35
CA GLU A 409 125.52 -84.81 79.46
C GLU A 409 124.82 -83.79 80.40
N LEU A 410 125.57 -83.16 81.30
CA LEU A 410 125.08 -82.13 82.22
C LEU A 410 124.95 -80.72 81.59
N HIS A 411 125.42 -80.53 80.35
CA HIS A 411 125.30 -79.24 79.65
C HIS A 411 123.95 -79.02 78.95
N PHE A 412 123.25 -80.10 78.57
CA PHE A 412 122.01 -79.99 77.80
C PHE A 412 120.84 -79.38 78.60
N TYR A 413 120.70 -79.71 79.89
CA TYR A 413 119.62 -79.17 80.74
C TYR A 413 119.73 -77.68 81.07
N LYS A 414 120.85 -77.00 80.76
CA LYS A 414 120.98 -75.55 81.02
C LYS A 414 120.36 -74.70 79.90
N VAL A 415 120.48 -75.13 78.65
CA VAL A 415 120.05 -74.35 77.47
C VAL A 415 118.52 -74.23 77.38
N GLU A 416 117.77 -75.22 77.88
CA GLU A 416 116.30 -75.15 77.91
C GLU A 416 115.77 -74.10 78.89
N ASN A 417 116.54 -73.74 79.92
CA ASN A 417 116.15 -72.70 80.90
C ASN A 417 116.39 -71.28 80.35
N ASP A 418 117.42 -71.09 79.52
CA ASP A 418 117.73 -69.80 78.88
C ASP A 418 116.61 -69.35 77.91
N VAL A 419 115.89 -70.31 77.30
CA VAL A 419 114.75 -70.04 76.40
C VAL A 419 113.58 -69.37 77.14
N ALA A 420 113.34 -69.70 78.41
CA ALA A 420 112.30 -69.06 79.21
C ALA A 420 112.66 -67.61 79.60
N GLN A 421 113.95 -67.34 79.86
CA GLN A 421 114.46 -66.01 80.21
C GLN A 421 114.31 -65.00 79.05
N ILE A 422 114.49 -65.45 77.80
CA ILE A 422 114.43 -64.60 76.60
C ILE A 422 113.01 -64.07 76.33
N ILE A 423 111.98 -64.87 76.60
CA ILE A 423 110.57 -64.48 76.37
C ILE A 423 110.12 -63.38 77.34
N LEU A 424 110.59 -63.41 78.59
CA LEU A 424 110.29 -62.40 79.61
C LEU A 424 111.07 -61.09 79.37
N ASN A 425 112.24 -61.16 78.74
CA ASN A 425 112.97 -59.98 78.28
C ASN A 425 112.30 -59.29 77.09
N ALA A 426 111.67 -60.05 76.17
CA ALA A 426 111.00 -59.50 74.98
C ALA A 426 109.78 -58.62 75.32
N THR A 427 109.00 -58.99 76.35
CA THR A 427 107.88 -58.16 76.83
C THR A 427 108.37 -56.92 77.57
N ASN A 428 109.50 -57.00 78.29
CA ASN A 428 110.11 -55.88 78.99
C ASN A 428 110.78 -54.86 78.03
N THR A 429 111.33 -55.31 76.89
CA THR A 429 111.80 -54.40 75.83
C THR A 429 110.67 -53.62 75.15
N ASN A 430 109.47 -54.19 75.07
CA ASN A 430 108.33 -53.51 74.44
C ASN A 430 107.82 -52.32 75.29
N CYS A 431 107.90 -52.44 76.63
CA CYS A 431 107.64 -51.33 77.55
C CYS A 431 108.74 -50.25 77.56
N ARG A 432 109.95 -50.54 77.02
CA ARG A 432 111.01 -49.53 76.80
C ARG A 432 110.80 -48.75 75.50
N LEU A 433 110.19 -49.33 74.47
CA LEU A 433 109.89 -48.63 73.22
C LEU A 433 108.87 -47.50 73.41
N THR A 434 107.83 -47.70 74.24
CA THR A 434 106.85 -46.66 74.57
C THR A 434 107.40 -45.54 75.46
N ALA A 435 108.52 -45.77 76.17
CA ALA A 435 109.24 -44.72 76.89
C ALA A 435 110.16 -43.89 75.98
N LEU A 436 110.84 -44.53 75.01
CA LEU A 436 111.70 -43.85 74.02
C LEU A 436 110.92 -42.95 73.04
N GLN A 437 109.62 -43.17 72.91
CA GLN A 437 108.75 -42.31 72.11
C GLN A 437 108.47 -40.94 72.77
N LYS A 438 108.83 -40.74 74.05
CA LYS A 438 108.86 -39.42 74.71
C LYS A 438 110.18 -38.67 74.57
N THR A 439 111.30 -39.37 74.37
CA THR A 439 112.61 -38.73 74.12
C THR A 439 112.77 -38.26 72.68
N LEU A 440 112.00 -38.82 71.74
CA LEU A 440 111.99 -38.40 70.33
C LEU A 440 111.45 -36.98 70.13
N SER A 441 110.48 -36.55 70.94
CA SER A 441 109.93 -35.17 70.93
C SER A 441 110.86 -34.10 71.51
N GLU A 442 112.03 -34.47 72.03
CA GLU A 442 113.06 -33.53 72.51
C GLU A 442 114.11 -33.24 71.42
N VAL A 443 114.37 -34.19 70.52
CA VAL A 443 115.30 -34.03 69.38
C VAL A 443 114.71 -33.14 68.27
N ASP A 444 113.38 -33.02 68.17
CA ASP A 444 112.67 -32.05 67.32
C ASP A 444 113.01 -30.56 67.63
N LYS A 445 113.79 -30.30 68.69
CA LYS A 445 114.28 -28.96 69.04
C LYS A 445 115.70 -28.66 68.55
N GLU A 446 116.56 -29.67 68.35
CA GLU A 446 117.98 -29.45 68.04
C GLU A 446 118.31 -29.33 66.54
N ILE A 447 117.54 -29.95 65.63
CA ILE A 447 117.80 -29.81 64.17
C ILE A 447 117.02 -28.62 63.56
N LYS A 448 116.18 -27.97 64.37
CA LYS A 448 115.80 -26.56 64.17
C LYS A 448 116.92 -25.60 64.54
N ASP A 449 117.85 -26.01 65.41
CA ASP A 449 119.03 -25.23 65.71
C ASP A 449 120.02 -25.36 64.56
N ILE A 450 119.68 -24.54 63.58
CA ILE A 450 120.62 -23.83 62.75
C ILE A 450 121.16 -24.80 61.71
N SER A 451 120.79 -24.55 60.46
CA SER A 451 121.58 -23.55 59.76
C SER A 451 123.10 -23.87 59.78
N ASP A 452 123.42 -25.16 59.69
CA ASP A 452 124.19 -25.80 58.61
C ASP A 452 123.44 -25.72 57.24
N LEU A 453 122.57 -24.73 57.01
CA LEU A 453 122.93 -23.56 56.21
C LEU A 453 124.08 -23.89 55.26
N ILE A 454 123.72 -24.38 54.08
CA ILE A 454 123.52 -23.52 52.90
C ILE A 454 124.78 -22.70 52.50
N SER A 455 125.48 -22.05 53.43
CA SER A 455 126.86 -21.53 53.28
C SER A 455 127.88 -22.57 52.80
N CYS A 456 127.67 -23.86 53.10
CA CYS A 456 128.47 -24.95 52.52
C CYS A 456 128.02 -25.30 51.08
N GLN A 457 126.73 -25.25 50.78
CA GLN A 457 126.19 -25.64 49.48
C GLN A 457 126.40 -24.58 48.38
N GLU A 458 126.45 -23.28 48.73
CA GLU A 458 126.77 -22.21 47.76
C GLU A 458 128.17 -22.32 47.14
N ARG A 459 129.14 -22.89 47.87
CA ARG A 459 130.53 -23.07 47.37
C ARG A 459 130.70 -24.24 46.41
N GLU A 460 129.80 -25.22 46.40
CA GLU A 460 129.86 -26.34 45.44
C GLU A 460 129.22 -25.97 44.09
N ILE A 461 128.16 -25.16 44.10
CA ILE A 461 127.45 -24.70 42.89
C ILE A 461 128.40 -23.98 41.91
N ALA A 462 129.36 -23.19 42.42
CA ALA A 462 130.36 -22.52 41.59
C ALA A 462 131.32 -23.48 40.86
N LYS A 463 131.67 -24.62 41.48
CA LYS A 463 132.52 -25.65 40.85
C LYS A 463 131.77 -26.48 39.80
N CYS A 464 130.47 -26.73 40.04
CA CYS A 464 129.64 -27.48 39.10
C CYS A 464 129.47 -26.78 37.74
N LYS A 465 129.38 -25.44 37.69
CA LYS A 465 129.23 -24.68 36.42
C LYS A 465 130.37 -24.90 35.41
N ILE A 466 131.61 -24.97 35.87
CA ILE A 466 132.80 -25.19 35.01
C ILE A 466 132.82 -26.63 34.45
N LEU A 467 132.17 -27.57 35.13
CA LEU A 467 132.01 -28.95 34.68
C LEU A 467 130.88 -29.11 33.65
N THR A 468 129.85 -28.26 33.69
CA THR A 468 128.74 -28.28 32.71
C THR A 468 129.18 -27.86 31.31
N GLU A 469 130.03 -26.84 31.18
CA GLU A 469 130.55 -26.37 29.88
C GLU A 469 131.37 -27.44 29.14
N LYS A 470 132.12 -28.27 29.89
CA LYS A 470 132.90 -29.37 29.32
C LYS A 470 132.03 -30.56 28.89
N LYS A 471 130.88 -30.80 29.54
CA LYS A 471 129.90 -31.80 29.09
C LYS A 471 129.04 -31.29 27.92
N GLY A 472 128.78 -29.99 27.82
CA GLY A 472 128.02 -29.39 26.70
C GLY A 472 128.60 -29.67 25.31
N ARG A 473 129.93 -29.65 25.16
CA ARG A 473 130.59 -29.97 23.86
C ARG A 473 130.43 -31.43 23.42
N ILE A 474 130.21 -32.34 24.37
CA ILE A 474 129.98 -33.77 24.09
C ILE A 474 128.51 -34.00 23.67
N ILE A 475 127.57 -33.23 24.24
CA ILE A 475 126.14 -33.29 23.88
C ILE A 475 125.90 -32.88 22.41
N CYS A 476 126.59 -31.86 21.89
CA CYS A 476 126.47 -31.48 20.48
C CYS A 476 126.86 -32.61 19.49
N LEU A 477 127.81 -33.48 19.85
CA LEU A 477 128.21 -34.62 19.01
C LEU A 477 127.19 -35.76 19.03
N TYR A 478 126.45 -35.94 20.14
CA TYR A 478 125.36 -36.90 20.22
C TYR A 478 124.06 -36.38 19.59
N ASN A 479 123.75 -35.09 19.71
CA ASN A 479 122.60 -34.47 19.03
C ASN A 479 122.69 -34.64 17.50
N LYS A 480 123.88 -34.48 16.92
CA LYS A 480 124.11 -34.69 15.48
C LYS A 480 123.96 -36.16 15.03
N LYS A 481 124.02 -37.12 15.96
CA LYS A 481 123.69 -38.53 15.73
C LYS A 481 122.20 -38.83 15.94
N LEU A 482 121.53 -38.11 16.85
CA LEU A 482 120.08 -38.20 17.07
C LEU A 482 119.29 -37.63 15.90
N GLU A 483 119.66 -36.47 15.34
CA GLU A 483 119.03 -35.90 14.14
C GLU A 483 119.04 -36.89 12.95
N MET A 484 120.12 -37.66 12.81
CA MET A 484 120.24 -38.68 11.76
C MET A 484 119.31 -39.90 11.95
N MET A 485 118.94 -40.25 13.19
CA MET A 485 117.98 -41.33 13.46
C MET A 485 116.52 -40.83 13.50
N LEU A 486 116.30 -39.59 13.93
CA LEU A 486 114.99 -38.91 13.89
C LEU A 486 114.51 -38.63 12.46
N ALA A 487 115.41 -38.51 11.48
CA ALA A 487 115.05 -38.42 10.07
C ALA A 487 114.58 -39.76 9.47
N GLN A 488 114.81 -40.90 10.15
CA GLN A 488 114.45 -42.25 9.66
C GLN A 488 113.20 -42.85 10.32
N GLN A 489 112.62 -42.19 11.33
CA GLN A 489 111.32 -42.52 11.92
C GLN A 489 110.49 -41.25 12.05
N GLY A 490 109.40 -41.14 11.29
CA GLY A 490 108.57 -39.94 11.20
C GLY A 490 108.12 -39.41 12.58
N GLY A 491 108.34 -38.12 12.82
CA GLY A 491 108.41 -37.57 14.17
C GLY A 491 107.10 -37.16 14.86
N GLN A 492 107.30 -36.46 15.99
CA GLN A 492 106.35 -35.99 17.01
C GLN A 492 105.79 -37.06 17.97
N GLU A 493 106.44 -37.18 19.13
CA GLU A 493 105.74 -37.47 20.39
C GLU A 493 105.38 -36.12 21.04
N LEU A 494 104.09 -35.90 21.32
CA LEU A 494 103.59 -34.70 22.02
C LEU A 494 103.61 -34.91 23.55
N GLY A 495 103.90 -33.86 24.30
CA GLY A 495 103.92 -33.93 25.76
C GLY A 495 102.51 -34.01 26.37
N PRO A 496 102.31 -34.66 27.54
CA PRO A 496 100.99 -34.78 28.16
C PRO A 496 100.31 -33.43 28.46
N LEU A 497 101.09 -32.37 28.73
CA LEU A 497 100.56 -31.00 28.91
C LEU A 497 100.01 -30.39 27.60
N GLU A 498 100.59 -30.72 26.45
CA GLU A 498 100.07 -30.28 25.15
C GLU A 498 98.79 -31.04 24.79
N ILE A 499 98.63 -32.28 25.27
CA ILE A 499 97.39 -33.04 25.15
C ILE A 499 96.29 -32.44 26.04
N GLU A 500 96.61 -31.98 27.26
CA GLU A 500 95.65 -31.25 28.11
C GLU A 500 95.25 -29.89 27.54
N ILE A 501 96.21 -29.09 27.04
CA ILE A 501 95.91 -27.82 26.37
C ILE A 501 95.00 -28.04 25.15
N ASN A 502 95.28 -29.06 24.33
CA ASN A 502 94.44 -29.39 23.18
C ASN A 502 93.04 -29.92 23.56
N LYS A 503 92.87 -30.56 24.73
CA LYS A 503 91.55 -30.92 25.26
C LYS A 503 90.78 -29.68 25.71
N LEU A 504 91.38 -28.84 26.55
CA LEU A 504 90.74 -27.60 27.03
C LEU A 504 90.38 -26.66 25.87
N THR A 505 91.23 -26.57 24.85
CA THR A 505 90.94 -25.76 23.64
C THR A 505 89.72 -26.30 22.90
N LYS A 506 89.59 -27.63 22.73
CA LYS A 506 88.41 -28.26 22.12
C LYS A 506 87.14 -28.11 22.97
N GLU A 507 87.25 -28.16 24.30
CA GLU A 507 86.13 -27.90 25.21
C GLU A 507 85.66 -26.44 25.12
N ILE A 508 86.59 -25.48 25.01
CA ILE A 508 86.29 -24.05 24.75
C ILE A 508 85.66 -23.86 23.37
N GLU A 509 86.15 -24.53 22.31
CA GLU A 509 85.55 -24.50 20.98
C GLU A 509 84.13 -25.10 20.96
N ALA A 510 83.91 -26.19 21.70
CA ALA A 510 82.59 -26.79 21.87
C ALA A 510 81.63 -25.82 22.58
N CYS A 511 82.00 -25.27 23.73
CA CYS A 511 81.20 -24.25 24.43
C CYS A 511 80.93 -23.00 23.59
N ASN A 512 81.91 -22.53 22.79
CA ASN A 512 81.70 -21.41 21.87
C ASN A 512 80.73 -21.78 20.74
N SER A 513 80.76 -23.02 20.24
CA SER A 513 79.80 -23.50 19.24
C SER A 513 78.38 -23.58 19.80
N GLU A 514 78.22 -24.03 21.04
CA GLU A 514 76.94 -24.07 21.78
C GLU A 514 76.43 -22.65 22.10
N MET A 515 77.31 -21.74 22.50
CA MET A 515 76.96 -20.32 22.67
C MET A 515 76.47 -19.70 21.35
N MET A 516 77.12 -20.03 20.22
CA MET A 516 76.71 -19.53 18.90
C MET A 516 75.40 -20.15 18.38
N THR A 517 75.09 -21.42 18.71
CA THR A 517 73.78 -22.01 18.39
C THR A 517 72.68 -21.43 19.27
N LEU A 518 72.91 -21.24 20.57
CA LEU A 518 72.00 -20.57 21.49
C LEU A 518 71.76 -19.10 21.11
N GLN A 519 72.78 -18.37 20.69
CA GLN A 519 72.64 -16.98 20.23
C GLN A 519 71.84 -16.91 18.91
N LYS A 520 72.03 -17.85 17.98
CA LYS A 520 71.20 -17.97 16.77
C LYS A 520 69.76 -18.34 17.11
N TYR A 521 69.55 -19.24 18.06
CA TYR A 521 68.22 -19.64 18.54
C TYR A 521 67.49 -18.42 19.14
N TRP A 522 68.15 -17.70 20.06
CA TRP A 522 67.62 -16.47 20.66
C TRP A 522 67.31 -15.38 19.63
N LEU A 523 68.16 -15.19 18.61
CA LEU A 523 67.89 -14.25 17.51
C LEU A 523 66.70 -14.67 16.64
N ASN A 524 66.44 -15.97 16.49
CA ASN A 524 65.25 -16.44 15.78
C ASN A 524 63.98 -16.25 16.64
N GLU A 525 64.01 -16.60 17.92
CA GLU A 525 62.92 -16.32 18.87
C GLU A 525 62.60 -14.83 18.94
N GLN A 526 63.62 -13.96 18.96
CA GLN A 526 63.44 -12.51 18.93
C GLN A 526 62.81 -12.03 17.62
N LYS A 527 63.16 -12.64 16.47
CA LYS A 527 62.52 -12.33 15.17
C LYS A 527 61.06 -12.76 15.14
N GLU A 528 60.74 -13.97 15.62
CA GLU A 528 59.35 -14.43 15.69
C GLU A 528 58.53 -13.57 16.67
N LEU A 529 59.09 -13.20 17.84
CA LEU A 529 58.46 -12.25 18.75
C LEU A 529 58.17 -10.90 18.07
N VAL A 530 59.11 -10.37 17.28
CA VAL A 530 58.91 -9.12 16.52
C VAL A 530 57.83 -9.27 15.44
N LYS A 531 57.74 -10.42 14.75
CA LYS A 531 56.64 -10.69 13.81
C LYS A 531 55.30 -10.74 14.54
N LEU A 532 55.19 -11.55 15.59
CA LEU A 532 53.98 -11.70 16.38
C LEU A 532 53.50 -10.37 16.99
N THR A 533 54.42 -9.48 17.40
CA THR A 533 54.03 -8.12 17.82
C THR A 533 53.49 -7.26 16.68
N ARG A 534 54.05 -7.34 15.47
CA ARG A 534 53.51 -6.62 14.30
C ARG A 534 52.15 -7.17 13.87
N GLU A 535 52.01 -8.49 13.81
CA GLU A 535 50.72 -9.16 13.53
C GLU A 535 49.66 -8.77 14.58
N ARG A 536 50.04 -8.69 15.85
CA ARG A 536 49.16 -8.17 16.91
C ARG A 536 48.78 -6.70 16.70
N GLU A 537 49.70 -5.84 16.29
CA GLU A 537 49.43 -4.43 16.00
C GLU A 537 48.51 -4.27 14.78
N GLU A 538 48.73 -5.04 13.70
CA GLU A 538 47.85 -5.12 12.54
C GLU A 538 46.44 -5.62 12.91
N GLN A 539 46.36 -6.66 13.76
CA GLN A 539 45.09 -7.14 14.30
C GLN A 539 44.38 -6.05 15.11
N ILE A 540 45.07 -5.36 16.03
CA ILE A 540 44.49 -4.23 16.81
C ILE A 540 43.98 -3.13 15.88
N ASN A 541 44.76 -2.73 14.86
CA ASN A 541 44.36 -1.73 13.87
C ASN A 541 43.11 -2.16 13.09
N SER A 542 43.01 -3.43 12.68
CA SER A 542 41.82 -3.97 12.02
C SER A 542 40.60 -4.00 12.95
N LEU A 543 40.79 -4.33 14.22
CA LEU A 543 39.76 -4.36 15.25
C LEU A 543 39.20 -2.95 15.50
N ASP A 544 40.06 -1.93 15.56
CA ASP A 544 39.64 -0.53 15.67
C ASP A 544 38.97 0.00 14.39
N LEU A 545 39.36 -0.49 13.21
CA LEU A 545 38.64 -0.21 11.96
C LEU A 545 37.24 -0.82 11.98
N LEU A 546 37.09 -2.06 12.47
CA LEU A 546 35.81 -2.74 12.64
C LEU A 546 34.93 -2.03 13.69
N LYS A 547 35.48 -1.58 14.82
CA LYS A 547 34.73 -0.74 15.81
C LYS A 547 34.19 0.55 15.17
N LYS A 548 35.00 1.22 14.32
CA LYS A 548 34.57 2.41 13.56
C LYS A 548 33.46 2.07 12.56
N GLN A 549 33.55 0.93 11.85
CA GLN A 549 32.47 0.47 10.98
C GLN A 549 31.19 0.15 11.75
N ILE A 550 31.28 -0.56 12.88
CA ILE A 550 30.12 -0.90 13.75
C ILE A 550 29.42 0.38 14.24
N THR A 551 30.17 1.37 14.72
CA THR A 551 29.59 2.65 15.18
C THR A 551 28.95 3.44 14.04
N ILE A 552 29.55 3.47 12.84
CA ILE A 552 28.92 4.06 11.64
C ILE A 552 27.62 3.32 11.28
N MET A 553 27.61 1.98 11.31
CA MET A 553 26.42 1.18 11.03
C MET A 553 25.32 1.38 12.07
N GLN A 554 25.67 1.51 13.36
CA GLN A 554 24.71 1.85 14.42
C GLN A 554 24.13 3.25 14.23
N GLN A 555 24.94 4.26 13.86
CA GLN A 555 24.43 5.60 13.53
C GLN A 555 23.58 5.63 12.25
N ARG A 556 23.84 4.75 11.27
CA ARG A 556 22.96 4.57 10.10
C ARG A 556 21.65 3.89 10.50
N LYS A 557 21.71 2.84 11.32
CA LYS A 557 20.55 2.14 11.87
C LYS A 557 19.62 3.11 12.61
N VAL A 558 20.14 3.90 13.56
CA VAL A 558 19.34 4.88 14.32
C VAL A 558 18.70 5.94 13.42
N ARG A 559 19.39 6.38 12.35
CA ARG A 559 18.80 7.30 11.36
C ARG A 559 17.64 6.66 10.60
N MET A 560 17.83 5.46 10.05
CA MET A 560 16.74 4.73 9.37
C MET A 560 15.59 4.40 10.32
N GLU A 561 15.85 4.06 11.59
CA GLU A 561 14.80 3.82 12.59
C GLU A 561 14.00 5.09 12.90
N ASN A 562 14.65 6.27 12.93
CA ASN A 562 13.98 7.55 13.08
C ASN A 562 13.15 7.93 11.84
N GLU A 563 13.69 7.71 10.63
CA GLU A 563 12.98 7.89 9.35
C GLU A 563 11.74 6.98 9.30
N ILE A 564 11.88 5.69 9.60
CA ILE A 564 10.76 4.74 9.69
C ILE A 564 9.73 5.19 10.74
N GLN A 565 10.15 5.69 11.91
CA GLN A 565 9.22 6.23 12.91
C GLN A 565 8.52 7.51 12.47
N GLN A 566 9.12 8.30 11.58
CA GLN A 566 8.48 9.47 10.98
C GLN A 566 7.44 9.02 9.95
N GLU A 567 7.81 8.14 9.01
CA GLU A 567 6.88 7.54 8.03
C GLU A 567 5.67 6.88 8.72
N ILE A 568 5.88 6.15 9.83
CA ILE A 568 4.78 5.56 10.63
C ILE A 568 3.85 6.62 11.25
N LYS A 569 4.35 7.83 11.58
CA LYS A 569 3.50 8.94 12.07
C LYS A 569 2.73 9.56 10.92
N GLU A 570 3.40 9.85 9.81
CA GLU A 570 2.79 10.41 8.60
C GLU A 570 1.70 9.47 8.04
N GLN A 571 1.96 8.17 7.98
CA GLN A 571 0.96 7.15 7.64
C GLN A 571 -0.26 7.20 8.58
N LYS A 572 -0.06 7.30 9.90
CA LYS A 572 -1.17 7.40 10.87
C LYS A 572 -1.98 8.69 10.70
N ASP A 573 -1.34 9.79 10.33
CA ASP A 573 -2.02 11.05 10.06
C ASP A 573 -2.78 11.03 8.73
N ILE A 574 -2.24 10.37 7.70
CA ILE A 574 -2.96 10.07 6.45
C ILE A 574 -4.16 9.14 6.74
N GLU A 575 -4.02 8.08 7.55
CA GLU A 575 -5.13 7.20 7.95
C GLU A 575 -6.23 7.95 8.72
N ARG A 576 -5.85 8.87 9.62
CA ARG A 576 -6.81 9.76 10.30
C ARG A 576 -7.52 10.66 9.28
N HIS A 577 -6.80 11.24 8.33
CA HIS A 577 -7.38 12.08 7.30
C HIS A 577 -8.32 11.29 6.38
N MET A 578 -7.96 10.06 5.98
CA MET A 578 -8.84 9.17 5.22
C MET A 578 -10.10 8.78 5.99
N LYS A 579 -9.99 8.51 7.30
CA LYS A 579 -11.16 8.25 8.16
C LYS A 579 -12.06 9.49 8.27
N ASN A 580 -11.49 10.69 8.38
CA ASN A 580 -12.27 11.93 8.38
C ASN A 580 -13.00 12.15 7.05
N MET A 581 -12.31 11.97 5.91
CA MET A 581 -12.94 12.05 4.58
C MET A 581 -14.03 10.98 4.39
N SER A 582 -13.82 9.76 4.89
CA SER A 582 -14.84 8.70 4.88
C SER A 582 -16.06 9.09 5.72
N ASN A 583 -15.86 9.64 6.92
CA ASN A 583 -16.94 10.16 7.76
C ASN A 583 -17.70 11.31 7.06
N ASP A 584 -17.01 12.20 6.35
CA ASP A 584 -17.63 13.30 5.62
C ASP A 584 -18.37 12.81 4.36
N LEU A 585 -17.87 11.78 3.66
CA LEU A 585 -18.62 11.07 2.62
C LEU A 585 -19.87 10.39 3.16
N VAL A 586 -19.81 9.78 4.35
CA VAL A 586 -20.99 9.20 5.02
C VAL A 586 -22.01 10.30 5.38
N LYS A 587 -21.57 11.45 5.92
CA LYS A 587 -22.44 12.61 6.17
C LYS A 587 -23.08 13.11 4.87
N LEU A 588 -22.30 13.24 3.80
CA LEU A 588 -22.79 13.63 2.48
C LEU A 588 -23.84 12.65 1.95
N ASN A 589 -23.60 11.35 2.05
CA ASN A 589 -24.56 10.32 1.64
C ASN A 589 -25.85 10.36 2.48
N VAL A 590 -25.77 10.64 3.79
CA VAL A 590 -26.95 10.86 4.65
C VAL A 590 -27.71 12.12 4.23
N LEU A 591 -27.01 13.21 3.93
CA LEU A 591 -27.63 14.46 3.45
C LEU A 591 -28.27 14.28 2.06
N ILE A 592 -27.62 13.56 1.15
CA ILE A 592 -28.16 13.20 -0.18
C ILE A 592 -29.41 12.34 -0.01
N LYS A 593 -29.38 11.31 0.84
CA LYS A 593 -30.57 10.48 1.11
C LYS A 593 -31.72 11.30 1.69
N LYS A 594 -31.44 12.22 2.63
CA LYS A 594 -32.45 13.12 3.21
C LYS A 594 -33.00 14.12 2.17
N ASN A 595 -32.14 14.63 1.29
CA ASN A 595 -32.57 15.53 0.22
C ASN A 595 -33.44 14.79 -0.82
N ASN A 596 -33.06 13.57 -1.17
CA ASN A 596 -33.85 12.70 -2.05
C ASN A 596 -35.20 12.35 -1.43
N SER A 597 -35.27 11.98 -0.15
CA SER A 597 -36.57 11.72 0.50
C SER A 597 -37.44 12.97 0.55
N SER A 598 -36.88 14.16 0.84
CA SER A 598 -37.66 15.41 0.76
C SER A 598 -38.07 15.77 -0.69
N PHE A 599 -37.29 15.37 -1.70
CA PHE A 599 -37.65 15.55 -3.10
C PHE A 599 -38.78 14.60 -3.51
N GLU A 600 -38.72 13.34 -3.08
CA GLU A 600 -39.79 12.34 -3.27
C GLU A 600 -41.09 12.80 -2.56
N GLU A 601 -41.01 13.27 -1.31
CA GLU A 601 -42.13 13.86 -0.58
C GLU A 601 -42.75 15.06 -1.32
N LEU A 602 -41.91 15.99 -1.81
CA LEU A 602 -42.38 17.13 -2.62
C LEU A 602 -42.97 16.70 -3.96
N GLN A 603 -42.42 15.67 -4.60
CA GLN A 603 -42.94 15.13 -5.86
C GLN A 603 -44.29 14.44 -5.64
N HIS A 604 -44.44 13.67 -4.56
CA HIS A 604 -45.72 13.08 -4.16
C HIS A 604 -46.76 14.17 -3.80
N ALA A 605 -46.37 15.19 -3.03
CA ALA A 605 -47.26 16.32 -2.74
C ALA A 605 -47.67 17.08 -4.02
N LYS A 606 -46.74 17.28 -4.96
CA LYS A 606 -47.06 17.84 -6.28
C LYS A 606 -48.07 16.96 -7.03
N ILE A 607 -47.86 15.65 -7.10
CA ILE A 607 -48.79 14.71 -7.76
C ILE A 607 -50.17 14.72 -7.09
N LEU A 608 -50.24 14.81 -5.76
CA LEU A 608 -51.51 14.89 -5.03
C LEU A 608 -52.25 16.19 -5.36
N THR A 609 -51.59 17.35 -5.22
CA THR A 609 -52.19 18.65 -5.56
C THR A 609 -52.55 18.76 -7.05
N GLU A 610 -51.75 18.20 -7.96
CA GLU A 610 -52.08 18.12 -9.40
C GLU A 610 -53.33 17.27 -9.64
N ASN A 611 -53.48 16.14 -8.95
CA ASN A 611 -54.70 15.34 -9.00
C ASN A 611 -55.92 16.07 -8.40
N GLU A 612 -55.76 16.83 -7.32
CA GLU A 612 -56.81 17.69 -6.73
C GLU A 612 -57.22 18.82 -7.68
N PHE A 613 -56.26 19.45 -8.37
CA PHE A 613 -56.54 20.42 -9.43
C PHE A 613 -57.27 19.77 -10.62
N VAL A 614 -56.86 18.58 -11.07
CA VAL A 614 -57.57 17.85 -12.14
C VAL A 614 -58.97 17.42 -11.71
N GLN A 615 -59.18 17.02 -10.45
CA GLN A 615 -60.51 16.67 -9.94
C GLN A 615 -61.44 17.89 -9.83
N SER A 616 -60.93 19.01 -9.32
CA SER A 616 -61.69 20.26 -9.24
C SER A 616 -61.99 20.86 -10.62
N LEU A 617 -61.07 20.76 -11.59
CA LEU A 617 -61.33 21.09 -13.00
C LEU A 617 -62.44 20.20 -13.58
N LYS A 618 -62.39 18.87 -13.39
CA LYS A 618 -63.46 17.96 -13.85
C LYS A 618 -64.81 18.24 -13.19
N ALA A 619 -64.83 18.68 -11.93
CA ALA A 619 -66.05 19.12 -11.26
C ALA A 619 -66.61 20.38 -11.92
N ALA A 620 -65.77 21.41 -12.15
CA ALA A 620 -66.17 22.63 -12.83
C ALA A 620 -66.59 22.41 -14.30
N GLU A 621 -65.93 21.49 -15.02
CA GLU A 621 -66.33 21.04 -16.36
C GLU A 621 -67.72 20.39 -16.34
N LYS A 622 -67.99 19.53 -15.35
CA LYS A 622 -69.30 18.91 -15.15
C LYS A 622 -70.38 19.94 -14.82
N GLU A 623 -70.12 20.88 -13.93
CA GLU A 623 -71.02 22.00 -13.63
C GLU A 623 -71.29 22.87 -14.87
N SER A 624 -70.25 23.12 -15.68
CA SER A 624 -70.38 23.85 -16.95
C SER A 624 -71.24 23.09 -17.97
N MET A 625 -71.07 21.76 -18.10
CA MET A 625 -71.93 20.93 -18.94
C MET A 625 -73.39 20.92 -18.44
N GLU A 626 -73.63 20.79 -17.14
CA GLU A 626 -74.98 20.86 -16.57
C GLU A 626 -75.63 22.24 -16.81
N MET A 627 -74.87 23.33 -16.75
CA MET A 627 -75.35 24.67 -17.07
C MET A 627 -75.60 24.85 -18.58
N GLN A 628 -74.79 24.24 -19.44
CA GLN A 628 -75.00 24.23 -20.89
C GLN A 628 -76.23 23.40 -21.28
N GLU A 629 -76.48 22.27 -20.63
CA GLU A 629 -77.71 21.47 -20.80
C GLU A 629 -78.96 22.27 -20.39
N ARG A 630 -78.92 22.95 -19.23
CA ARG A 630 -80.00 23.87 -18.79
C ARG A 630 -80.20 25.02 -19.79
N TYR A 631 -79.12 25.57 -20.35
CA TYR A 631 -79.21 26.59 -21.38
C TYR A 631 -79.88 26.06 -22.65
N SER A 632 -79.48 24.88 -23.13
CA SER A 632 -80.10 24.21 -24.28
C SER A 632 -81.60 23.97 -24.06
N GLN A 633 -81.99 23.47 -22.89
CA GLN A 633 -83.39 23.29 -22.50
C GLN A 633 -84.17 24.61 -22.54
N LEU A 634 -83.61 25.69 -21.97
CA LEU A 634 -84.22 27.03 -22.02
C LEU A 634 -84.30 27.60 -23.45
N THR A 635 -83.35 27.28 -24.33
CA THR A 635 -83.44 27.69 -25.75
C THR A 635 -84.51 26.90 -26.49
N GLU A 636 -84.65 25.59 -26.26
CA GLU A 636 -85.76 24.79 -26.81
C GLU A 636 -87.11 25.28 -26.31
N GLU A 637 -87.25 25.59 -25.02
CA GLU A 637 -88.48 26.17 -24.45
C GLU A 637 -88.79 27.54 -25.07
N LYS A 638 -87.79 28.40 -25.24
CA LYS A 638 -87.94 29.68 -25.93
C LYS A 638 -88.38 29.50 -27.39
N GLU A 639 -87.81 28.55 -28.12
CA GLU A 639 -88.21 28.25 -29.51
C GLU A 639 -89.63 27.69 -29.58
N ARG A 640 -90.03 26.79 -28.67
CA ARG A 640 -91.41 26.29 -28.55
C ARG A 640 -92.40 27.44 -28.25
N LEU A 641 -92.02 28.38 -27.40
CA LEU A 641 -92.82 29.58 -27.10
C LEU A 641 -92.87 30.57 -28.27
N LEU A 642 -91.78 30.74 -29.03
CA LEU A 642 -91.79 31.56 -30.25
C LEU A 642 -92.68 30.94 -31.32
N ASN A 643 -92.64 29.62 -31.51
CA ASN A 643 -93.50 28.92 -32.45
C ASN A 643 -94.98 29.05 -32.06
N SER A 644 -95.34 28.92 -30.79
CA SER A 644 -96.73 29.11 -30.35
C SER A 644 -97.22 30.57 -30.46
N ILE A 645 -96.32 31.56 -30.33
CA ILE A 645 -96.62 32.97 -30.65
C ILE A 645 -96.87 33.14 -32.15
N VAL A 646 -96.01 32.58 -33.02
CA VAL A 646 -96.19 32.66 -34.50
C VAL A 646 -97.47 31.95 -34.94
N GLU A 647 -97.85 30.84 -34.31
CA GLU A 647 -99.14 30.18 -34.53
C GLU A 647 -100.31 31.07 -34.08
N ALA A 648 -100.20 31.74 -32.92
CA ALA A 648 -101.22 32.69 -32.45
C ALA A 648 -101.36 33.91 -33.39
N GLU A 649 -100.26 34.46 -33.89
CA GLU A 649 -100.25 35.52 -34.92
C GLU A 649 -100.92 35.06 -36.22
N HIS A 650 -100.66 33.83 -36.68
CA HIS A 650 -101.36 33.24 -37.82
C HIS A 650 -102.87 33.12 -37.57
N GLN A 651 -103.30 32.71 -36.37
CA GLN A 651 -104.72 32.68 -36.02
C GLN A 651 -105.34 34.08 -36.03
N VAL A 652 -104.65 35.11 -35.50
CA VAL A 652 -105.11 36.50 -35.55
C VAL A 652 -105.29 36.97 -37.00
N LEU A 653 -104.29 36.76 -37.87
CA LEU A 653 -104.36 37.12 -39.29
C LEU A 653 -105.51 36.38 -40.04
N LEU A 654 -105.79 35.12 -39.68
CA LEU A 654 -106.93 34.37 -40.21
C LEU A 654 -108.28 34.97 -39.77
N TRP A 655 -108.37 35.45 -38.52
CA TRP A 655 -109.57 36.14 -38.03
C TRP A 655 -109.74 37.53 -38.65
N GLU A 656 -108.67 38.29 -38.85
CA GLU A 656 -108.73 39.59 -39.56
C GLU A 656 -109.23 39.43 -41.00
N LYS A 657 -108.72 38.44 -41.75
CA LYS A 657 -109.22 38.13 -43.11
C LYS A 657 -110.70 37.76 -43.11
N LYS A 658 -111.17 36.96 -42.14
CA LYS A 658 -112.61 36.65 -41.99
C LYS A 658 -113.45 37.90 -41.70
N ILE A 659 -112.93 38.85 -40.92
CA ILE A 659 -113.59 40.13 -40.62
C ILE A 659 -113.64 41.03 -41.86
N GLN A 660 -112.58 41.06 -42.70
CA GLN A 660 -112.58 41.78 -43.98
C GLN A 660 -113.62 41.21 -44.94
N LEU A 661 -113.65 39.89 -45.17
CA LEU A 661 -114.67 39.24 -46.00
C LEU A 661 -116.10 39.54 -45.52
N ALA A 662 -116.34 39.59 -44.20
CA ALA A 662 -117.63 39.94 -43.64
C ALA A 662 -118.01 41.43 -43.83
N LYS A 663 -117.03 42.34 -43.92
CA LYS A 663 -117.26 43.75 -44.29
C LYS A 663 -117.57 43.89 -45.78
N GLU A 664 -116.79 43.23 -46.63
CA GLU A 664 -116.98 43.22 -48.09
C GLU A 664 -118.35 42.64 -48.48
N MET A 665 -118.79 41.53 -47.86
CA MET A 665 -120.15 41.01 -48.06
C MET A 665 -121.23 42.00 -47.62
N LYS A 666 -121.00 42.79 -46.57
CA LYS A 666 -121.96 43.78 -46.07
C LYS A 666 -122.07 45.00 -47.00
N GLU A 667 -120.97 45.38 -47.65
CA GLU A 667 -120.96 46.45 -48.66
C GLU A 667 -121.57 45.97 -49.99
N ALA A 668 -121.33 44.72 -50.39
CA ALA A 668 -121.96 44.09 -51.55
C ALA A 668 -123.49 43.90 -51.43
N LEU A 669 -124.02 43.80 -50.21
CA LEU A 669 -125.47 43.76 -49.91
C LEU A 669 -126.10 45.17 -49.73
N GLY A 670 -125.33 46.23 -50.03
CA GLY A 670 -125.70 47.63 -49.78
C GLY A 670 -126.17 48.46 -50.98
N SER A 671 -126.46 47.85 -52.14
CA SER A 671 -126.95 48.54 -53.35
C SER A 671 -128.27 47.93 -53.83
N GLY A 672 -129.26 48.78 -54.15
CA GLY A 672 -130.64 48.37 -54.42
C GLY A 672 -131.13 48.59 -55.86
N SER A 673 -132.26 47.97 -56.19
CA SER A 673 -133.05 48.18 -57.42
C SER A 673 -134.56 48.01 -57.11
N GLU A 674 -135.41 48.42 -58.06
CA GLU A 674 -136.89 48.29 -58.11
C GLU A 674 -137.75 49.24 -57.25
N GLN A 675 -138.18 50.38 -57.85
CA GLN A 675 -139.48 51.01 -57.51
C GLN A 675 -140.04 52.04 -58.53
N GLY A 676 -139.59 52.05 -59.79
CA GLY A 676 -139.94 53.10 -60.77
C GLY A 676 -141.27 52.96 -61.53
N GLU A 677 -141.79 51.75 -61.74
CA GLU A 677 -142.79 51.49 -62.79
C GLU A 677 -144.26 51.60 -62.34
N ILE A 678 -144.51 51.68 -61.04
CA ILE A 678 -145.86 51.60 -60.43
C ILE A 678 -146.67 52.92 -60.55
N HIS A 679 -146.07 54.01 -61.05
CA HIS A 679 -146.76 55.31 -61.18
C HIS A 679 -147.31 55.61 -62.58
N ALA A 680 -146.74 55.05 -63.65
CA ALA A 680 -147.20 55.32 -65.02
C ALA A 680 -148.60 54.75 -65.31
N MET A 681 -148.90 53.53 -64.86
CA MET A 681 -150.20 52.86 -65.12
C MET A 681 -151.41 53.48 -64.39
N LYS A 682 -151.22 54.31 -63.35
CA LYS A 682 -152.33 54.88 -62.56
C LYS A 682 -152.96 56.14 -63.18
N ALA A 683 -152.34 56.73 -64.20
CA ALA A 683 -152.83 57.93 -64.86
C ALA A 683 -153.93 57.66 -65.91
N GLU A 684 -153.90 56.51 -66.58
CA GLU A 684 -154.74 56.24 -67.76
C GLU A 684 -156.20 55.90 -67.39
N ILE A 685 -156.40 55.12 -66.32
CA ILE A 685 -157.72 54.62 -65.91
C ILE A 685 -158.66 55.75 -65.41
N ARG A 686 -158.11 56.85 -64.87
CA ARG A 686 -158.92 57.99 -64.41
C ARG A 686 -159.56 58.80 -65.54
N LYS A 687 -159.07 58.70 -66.78
CA LYS A 687 -159.61 59.46 -67.93
C LYS A 687 -161.03 59.02 -68.33
N MET A 688 -161.39 57.75 -68.14
CA MET A 688 -162.68 57.22 -68.62
C MET A 688 -163.87 57.44 -67.68
N GLN A 689 -163.70 57.39 -66.35
CA GLN A 689 -164.84 57.50 -65.42
C GLN A 689 -165.35 58.95 -65.21
N VAL A 690 -164.51 59.95 -65.51
CA VAL A 690 -164.94 61.37 -65.53
C VAL A 690 -165.98 61.65 -66.62
N ARG A 691 -166.05 60.81 -67.67
CA ARG A 691 -167.01 60.96 -68.79
C ARG A 691 -168.48 60.79 -68.37
N TYR A 692 -168.76 60.13 -67.23
CA TYR A 692 -170.14 59.95 -66.73
C TYR A 692 -170.61 61.13 -65.85
N GLY A 693 -169.71 61.74 -65.06
CA GLY A 693 -170.04 62.90 -64.22
C GLY A 693 -170.36 64.18 -64.99
N GLN A 694 -170.11 64.20 -66.30
CA GLN A 694 -170.28 65.36 -67.18
C GLN A 694 -171.75 65.62 -67.58
N LEU A 695 -172.62 64.60 -67.57
CA LEU A 695 -173.95 64.72 -68.18
C LEU A 695 -175.01 65.37 -67.28
N LEU A 696 -174.89 65.34 -65.95
CA LEU A 696 -175.94 65.82 -65.03
C LEU A 696 -175.46 66.81 -63.96
N LYS A 697 -174.42 67.59 -64.31
CA LYS A 697 -174.45 69.01 -63.91
C LYS A 697 -175.61 69.72 -64.63
N GLN A 698 -176.00 69.26 -65.83
CA GLN A 698 -177.19 69.72 -66.57
C GLN A 698 -178.41 69.82 -65.61
N GLN A 699 -178.89 70.99 -65.22
CA GLN A 699 -178.48 72.34 -65.63
C GLN A 699 -178.40 73.34 -64.46
N GLU A 700 -178.82 72.95 -63.25
CA GLU A 700 -179.07 73.90 -62.16
C GLU A 700 -178.23 73.66 -60.89
N LYS A 701 -177.66 72.46 -60.72
CA LYS A 701 -176.50 72.31 -59.82
C LYS A 701 -175.30 73.14 -60.34
N VAL A 702 -175.26 73.41 -61.66
CA VAL A 702 -174.30 74.31 -62.31
C VAL A 702 -174.16 75.63 -61.55
N VAL A 703 -175.29 76.25 -61.20
CA VAL A 703 -175.37 77.63 -60.70
C VAL A 703 -174.94 77.72 -59.23
N ARG A 704 -175.37 76.81 -58.35
CA ARG A 704 -174.97 76.84 -56.93
C ARG A 704 -173.53 76.37 -56.70
N ASP A 705 -173.04 75.38 -57.45
CA ASP A 705 -171.64 74.99 -57.37
C ASP A 705 -170.69 76.00 -58.04
N MET A 706 -171.17 76.86 -58.94
CA MET A 706 -170.35 77.94 -59.55
C MET A 706 -169.86 78.97 -58.52
N GLU A 707 -170.63 79.24 -57.48
CA GLU A 707 -170.22 80.15 -56.39
C GLU A 707 -169.36 79.43 -55.35
N ALA A 708 -169.77 78.24 -54.93
CA ALA A 708 -169.07 77.46 -53.92
C ALA A 708 -167.77 76.78 -54.41
N SER A 709 -167.45 76.82 -55.71
CA SER A 709 -166.20 76.28 -56.28
C SER A 709 -165.04 77.26 -56.25
N VAL A 710 -165.29 78.57 -56.27
CA VAL A 710 -164.25 79.60 -56.08
C VAL A 710 -163.66 79.48 -54.67
N PHE A 711 -164.51 79.50 -53.63
CA PHE A 711 -164.09 79.30 -52.23
C PHE A 711 -163.47 77.92 -51.96
N ARG A 712 -163.90 76.86 -52.64
CA ARG A 712 -163.28 75.51 -52.48
C ARG A 712 -161.91 75.41 -53.14
N ARG A 713 -161.62 76.16 -54.21
CA ARG A 713 -160.25 76.26 -54.77
C ARG A 713 -159.29 76.94 -53.79
N GLU A 714 -159.73 78.02 -53.15
CA GLU A 714 -158.95 78.75 -52.13
C GLU A 714 -158.62 77.86 -50.92
N MET A 715 -159.58 77.06 -50.44
CA MET A 715 -159.35 76.12 -49.32
C MET A 715 -158.50 74.88 -49.66
N ILE A 716 -158.45 74.44 -50.92
CA ILE A 716 -157.61 73.29 -51.33
C ILE A 716 -156.13 73.68 -51.43
N ALA A 717 -155.82 74.91 -51.87
CA ALA A 717 -154.45 75.44 -51.83
C ALA A 717 -153.88 75.42 -50.41
N ILE A 718 -154.62 75.97 -49.44
CA ILE A 718 -154.22 76.04 -48.03
C ILE A 718 -154.03 74.65 -47.39
N ARG A 719 -154.73 73.62 -47.85
CA ARG A 719 -154.62 72.26 -47.29
C ARG A 719 -153.43 71.46 -47.85
N GLY A 720 -152.87 71.85 -48.99
CA GLY A 720 -151.68 71.21 -49.58
C GLY A 720 -150.39 71.47 -48.80
N GLU A 721 -150.28 72.62 -48.12
CA GLU A 721 -149.07 73.04 -47.39
C GLU A 721 -148.90 72.31 -46.03
N ALA A 722 -149.97 71.72 -45.49
CA ALA A 722 -150.01 71.22 -44.11
C ALA A 722 -149.50 69.78 -43.91
N GLN A 723 -149.29 68.99 -44.98
CA GLN A 723 -149.17 67.52 -44.88
C GLN A 723 -147.73 66.96 -44.76
N ASN A 724 -146.69 67.81 -44.77
CA ASN A 724 -145.29 67.40 -44.98
C ASN A 724 -144.41 67.24 -43.70
N LYS A 725 -144.88 66.75 -42.53
CA LYS A 725 -144.14 66.99 -41.25
C LYS A 725 -143.91 65.90 -40.16
N THR A 726 -144.49 64.69 -40.14
CA THR A 726 -144.40 63.81 -38.91
C THR A 726 -144.35 62.28 -39.14
N ASP A 727 -143.32 61.60 -38.59
CA ASP A 727 -143.42 60.45 -37.63
C ASP A 727 -142.04 59.75 -37.30
N LYS A 728 -141.89 59.14 -36.10
CA LYS A 728 -140.68 58.43 -35.54
C LYS A 728 -141.05 57.37 -34.44
N LYS A 729 -140.24 56.30 -34.16
CA LYS A 729 -140.41 55.31 -33.02
C LYS A 729 -139.09 54.68 -32.42
N HIS A 730 -139.17 53.92 -31.29
CA HIS A 730 -138.11 53.55 -30.27
C HIS A 730 -137.86 52.02 -29.95
N THR A 731 -136.89 51.68 -29.03
CA THR A 731 -136.48 50.32 -28.53
C THR A 731 -136.38 50.14 -26.97
N THR A 732 -136.08 48.93 -26.43
CA THR A 732 -136.51 48.43 -25.07
C THR A 732 -135.42 47.97 -24.04
N LYS A 733 -135.83 47.41 -22.88
CA LYS A 733 -135.14 47.44 -21.54
C LYS A 733 -134.18 46.28 -21.16
N ASN A 734 -134.16 45.15 -21.86
CA ASN A 734 -133.47 43.93 -21.37
C ASN A 734 -131.92 43.99 -21.49
N ASP A 735 -131.41 44.66 -22.52
CA ASP A 735 -129.98 44.74 -22.87
C ASP A 735 -129.11 45.39 -21.77
N PHE A 736 -129.72 46.18 -20.88
CA PHE A 736 -129.03 46.81 -19.74
C PHE A 736 -128.63 45.83 -18.63
N GLN A 737 -129.34 44.71 -18.45
CA GLN A 737 -129.04 43.77 -17.36
C GLN A 737 -127.86 42.85 -17.70
N GLN A 738 -127.76 42.36 -18.94
CA GLN A 738 -126.63 41.55 -19.41
C GLN A 738 -125.31 42.33 -19.36
N ARG A 739 -125.28 43.55 -19.93
CA ARG A 739 -124.09 44.43 -19.88
C ARG A 739 -123.60 44.72 -18.46
N LYS A 740 -124.52 44.83 -17.48
CA LYS A 740 -124.16 45.05 -16.07
C LYS A 740 -123.51 43.83 -15.40
N GLN A 741 -123.84 42.61 -15.84
CA GLN A 741 -123.22 41.39 -15.33
C GLN A 741 -121.84 41.14 -15.96
N GLU A 742 -121.68 41.38 -17.26
CA GLU A 742 -120.40 41.29 -17.96
C GLU A 742 -119.35 42.26 -17.38
N LEU A 743 -119.72 43.51 -17.13
CA LEU A 743 -118.84 44.50 -16.49
C LEU A 743 -118.41 44.07 -15.08
N ARG A 744 -119.30 43.45 -14.30
CA ARG A 744 -118.97 42.88 -12.97
C ARG A 744 -118.09 41.64 -13.05
N LYS A 745 -118.01 40.95 -14.18
CA LYS A 745 -117.08 39.84 -14.37
C LYS A 745 -115.69 40.39 -14.74
N LYS A 746 -115.63 41.29 -15.72
CA LYS A 746 -114.39 41.98 -16.14
C LYS A 746 -113.72 42.77 -15.02
N ILE A 747 -114.47 43.39 -14.12
CA ILE A 747 -113.91 44.07 -12.93
C ILE A 747 -113.24 43.07 -11.96
N ARG A 748 -113.79 41.86 -11.78
CA ARG A 748 -113.20 40.83 -10.92
C ARG A 748 -111.96 40.21 -11.55
N GLU A 749 -112.03 39.88 -12.84
CA GLU A 749 -110.88 39.42 -13.64
C GLU A 749 -109.75 40.47 -13.62
N ALA A 750 -110.06 41.76 -13.71
CA ALA A 750 -109.07 42.84 -13.56
C ALA A 750 -108.51 42.96 -12.13
N GLN A 751 -109.32 42.78 -11.08
CA GLN A 751 -108.86 42.80 -9.69
C GLN A 751 -107.93 41.62 -9.37
N GLU A 752 -108.24 40.43 -9.88
CA GLU A 752 -107.41 39.22 -9.75
C GLU A 752 -106.07 39.40 -10.47
N ASN A 753 -106.09 39.95 -11.69
CA ASN A 753 -104.87 40.32 -12.42
C ASN A 753 -104.03 41.39 -11.68
N ILE A 754 -104.66 42.38 -11.05
CA ILE A 754 -103.96 43.39 -10.23
C ILE A 754 -103.30 42.75 -9.01
N CYS A 755 -103.96 41.80 -8.34
CA CYS A 755 -103.35 41.04 -7.24
C CYS A 755 -102.14 40.24 -7.71
N ASN A 756 -102.25 39.52 -8.83
CA ASN A 756 -101.15 38.74 -9.42
C ASN A 756 -99.97 39.64 -9.82
N CYS A 757 -100.23 40.80 -10.43
CA CYS A 757 -99.19 41.79 -10.74
C CYS A 757 -98.53 42.36 -9.47
N ASN A 758 -99.30 42.66 -8.42
CA ASN A 758 -98.74 43.14 -7.15
C ASN A 758 -97.88 42.09 -6.46
N GLN A 759 -98.26 40.82 -6.54
CA GLN A 759 -97.46 39.71 -6.01
C GLN A 759 -96.15 39.52 -6.80
N ALA A 760 -96.19 39.56 -8.14
CA ALA A 760 -94.99 39.56 -8.97
C ALA A 760 -94.06 40.78 -8.69
N ILE A 761 -94.63 41.96 -8.42
CA ILE A 761 -93.87 43.15 -8.03
C ILE A 761 -93.20 42.98 -6.65
N LEU A 762 -93.86 42.30 -5.70
CA LEU A 762 -93.26 41.98 -4.40
C LEU A 762 -92.13 40.94 -4.53
N GLU A 763 -92.32 39.90 -5.32
CA GLU A 763 -91.29 38.89 -5.61
C GLU A 763 -90.07 39.53 -6.31
N LEU A 764 -90.31 40.41 -7.29
CA LEU A 764 -89.23 41.17 -7.95
C LEU A 764 -88.51 42.12 -7.00
N LYS A 765 -89.20 42.79 -6.06
CA LYS A 765 -88.55 43.60 -5.02
C LYS A 765 -87.70 42.77 -4.07
N ASN A 766 -88.23 41.63 -3.60
CA ASN A 766 -87.51 40.73 -2.70
C ASN A 766 -86.25 40.13 -3.37
N THR A 767 -86.31 39.80 -4.66
CA THR A 767 -85.11 39.41 -5.43
C THR A 767 -84.15 40.56 -5.69
N GLN A 768 -84.64 41.80 -5.88
CA GLN A 768 -83.79 42.98 -6.01
C GLN A 768 -83.06 43.32 -4.70
N GLU A 769 -83.70 43.13 -3.55
CA GLU A 769 -83.10 43.33 -2.22
C GLU A 769 -82.06 42.25 -1.91
N SER A 770 -82.35 40.96 -2.13
CA SER A 770 -81.36 39.89 -1.93
C SER A 770 -80.16 39.96 -2.90
N LEU A 771 -80.37 40.41 -4.13
CA LEU A 771 -79.27 40.70 -5.08
C LEU A 771 -78.46 41.95 -4.66
N ARG A 772 -79.09 42.95 -4.03
CA ARG A 772 -78.38 44.11 -3.47
C ARG A 772 -77.53 43.71 -2.28
N ASP A 773 -78.06 42.87 -1.39
CA ASP A 773 -77.35 42.44 -0.18
C ASP A 773 -76.14 41.56 -0.55
N THR A 774 -76.32 40.54 -1.40
CA THR A 774 -75.22 39.72 -1.91
C THR A 774 -74.18 40.53 -2.71
N PHE A 775 -74.60 41.53 -3.49
CA PHE A 775 -73.66 42.47 -4.13
C PHE A 775 -72.89 43.30 -3.09
N SER A 776 -73.54 43.71 -1.99
CA SER A 776 -72.88 44.45 -0.91
C SER A 776 -71.85 43.59 -0.16
N GLU A 777 -72.15 42.31 0.06
CA GLU A 777 -71.24 41.32 0.66
C GLU A 777 -70.03 41.10 -0.25
N LYS A 778 -70.25 40.84 -1.55
CA LYS A 778 -69.15 40.67 -2.53
C LYS A 778 -68.29 41.92 -2.66
N LYS A 779 -68.88 43.12 -2.53
CA LYS A 779 -68.15 44.39 -2.48
C LYS A 779 -67.31 44.55 -1.21
N GLN A 780 -67.80 44.07 -0.06
CA GLN A 780 -67.03 44.04 1.20
C GLN A 780 -65.91 42.99 1.15
N GLU A 781 -66.15 41.82 0.56
CA GLU A 781 -65.11 40.79 0.33
C GLU A 781 -64.00 41.31 -0.59
N LEU A 782 -64.34 41.96 -1.70
CA LEU A 782 -63.38 42.63 -2.58
C LEU A 782 -62.59 43.71 -1.84
N GLY A 783 -63.24 44.54 -1.00
CA GLY A 783 -62.54 45.52 -0.17
C GLY A 783 -61.56 44.89 0.83
N ARG A 784 -61.92 43.75 1.45
CA ARG A 784 -61.05 42.99 2.34
C ARG A 784 -59.88 42.32 1.60
N LEU A 785 -60.11 41.83 0.38
CA LEU A 785 -59.07 41.25 -0.46
C LEU A 785 -58.10 42.33 -0.97
N GLN A 786 -58.62 43.48 -1.41
CA GLN A 786 -57.78 44.62 -1.81
C GLN A 786 -56.90 45.10 -0.65
N ALA A 787 -57.47 45.30 0.55
CA ALA A 787 -56.68 45.67 1.73
C ALA A 787 -55.59 44.65 2.09
N LYS A 788 -55.82 43.35 1.84
CA LYS A 788 -54.79 42.31 1.99
C LYS A 788 -53.71 42.42 0.91
N VAL A 789 -54.08 42.63 -0.36
CA VAL A 789 -53.13 42.85 -1.47
C VAL A 789 -52.26 44.07 -1.16
N ASP A 790 -52.87 45.22 -0.85
CA ASP A 790 -52.17 46.45 -0.50
C ASP A 790 -51.20 46.23 0.68
N SER A 791 -51.57 45.43 1.69
CA SER A 791 -50.69 45.10 2.82
C SER A 791 -49.49 44.21 2.41
N LEU A 792 -49.70 43.24 1.53
CA LEU A 792 -48.64 42.37 1.03
C LEU A 792 -47.70 43.12 0.07
N GLU A 793 -48.21 44.08 -0.71
CA GLU A 793 -47.39 44.98 -1.52
C GLU A 793 -46.48 45.85 -0.64
N LEU A 794 -47.01 46.42 0.45
CA LEU A 794 -46.21 47.17 1.44
C LEU A 794 -45.13 46.30 2.10
N ASP A 795 -45.45 45.07 2.47
CA ASP A 795 -44.47 44.12 3.05
C ASP A 795 -43.39 43.74 2.02
N MET A 796 -43.76 43.52 0.75
CA MET A 796 -42.80 43.29 -0.34
C MET A 796 -41.89 44.50 -0.57
N GLU A 797 -42.43 45.72 -0.61
CA GLU A 797 -41.64 46.94 -0.74
C GLU A 797 -40.66 47.11 0.44
N CYS A 798 -41.10 46.83 1.66
CA CYS A 798 -40.25 46.86 2.85
C CYS A 798 -39.09 45.85 2.73
N LEU A 799 -39.40 44.58 2.44
CA LEU A 799 -38.39 43.52 2.29
C LEU A 799 -37.41 43.78 1.14
N GLN A 800 -37.88 44.34 0.01
CA GLN A 800 -37.01 44.75 -1.09
C GLN A 800 -36.05 45.88 -0.68
N ASN A 801 -36.53 46.86 0.09
CA ASN A 801 -35.70 47.97 0.57
C ASN A 801 -34.71 47.52 1.65
N GLU A 802 -35.08 46.61 2.55
CA GLU A 802 -34.15 45.97 3.49
C GLU A 802 -33.08 45.13 2.77
N LYS A 803 -33.47 44.36 1.74
CA LYS A 803 -32.51 43.63 0.89
C LYS A 803 -31.52 44.56 0.19
N ARG A 804 -31.99 45.70 -0.34
CA ARG A 804 -31.13 46.73 -0.95
C ARG A 804 -30.18 47.35 0.07
N TRP A 805 -30.66 47.64 1.28
CA TRP A 805 -29.83 48.18 2.35
C TRP A 805 -28.75 47.18 2.80
N ASN A 806 -29.12 45.94 3.09
CA ASN A 806 -28.19 44.89 3.50
C ASN A 806 -27.10 44.62 2.44
N LEU A 807 -27.45 44.74 1.14
CA LEU A 807 -26.48 44.65 0.05
C LEU A 807 -25.47 45.83 0.07
N LEU A 808 -25.94 47.06 0.33
CA LEU A 808 -25.07 48.23 0.48
C LEU A 808 -24.16 48.12 1.71
N GLU A 809 -24.65 47.55 2.82
CA GLU A 809 -23.83 47.31 4.01
C GLU A 809 -22.79 46.21 3.75
N LEU A 810 -23.16 45.11 3.10
CA LEU A 810 -22.23 44.06 2.66
C LEU A 810 -21.13 44.63 1.76
N VAL A 811 -21.47 45.48 0.79
CA VAL A 811 -20.47 46.15 -0.08
C VAL A 811 -19.57 47.08 0.74
N ALA A 812 -20.12 47.81 1.72
CA ALA A 812 -19.32 48.66 2.61
C ALA A 812 -18.36 47.85 3.51
N HIS A 813 -18.81 46.73 4.07
CA HIS A 813 -17.97 45.82 4.84
C HIS A 813 -16.90 45.15 3.98
N GLN A 814 -17.22 44.74 2.75
CA GLN A 814 -16.23 44.22 1.79
C GLN A 814 -15.19 45.29 1.40
N ALA A 815 -15.61 46.55 1.19
CA ALA A 815 -14.69 47.65 0.94
C ALA A 815 -13.79 47.93 2.15
N HIS A 816 -14.34 47.91 3.37
CA HIS A 816 -13.57 48.05 4.60
C HIS A 816 -12.58 46.89 4.79
N GLN A 817 -12.99 45.64 4.52
CA GLN A 817 -12.11 44.48 4.53
C GLN A 817 -10.97 44.60 3.52
N ARG A 818 -11.25 45.07 2.30
CA ARG A 818 -10.20 45.35 1.28
C ARG A 818 -9.24 46.43 1.74
N HIS A 819 -9.72 47.49 2.41
CA HIS A 819 -8.85 48.52 2.99
C HIS A 819 -7.98 47.94 4.13
N LEU A 820 -8.53 47.10 5.02
CA LEU A 820 -7.76 46.41 6.07
C LEU A 820 -6.74 45.42 5.49
N GLN A 821 -7.07 44.71 4.42
CA GLN A 821 -6.13 43.84 3.69
C GLN A 821 -5.01 44.66 3.04
N ALA A 822 -5.33 45.75 2.35
CA ALA A 822 -4.33 46.66 1.78
C ALA A 822 -3.43 47.30 2.86
N LEU A 823 -3.95 47.51 4.07
CA LEU A 823 -3.20 48.02 5.22
C LEU A 823 -2.27 46.93 5.80
N ARG A 824 -2.72 45.67 5.90
CA ARG A 824 -1.88 44.51 6.24
C ARG A 824 -0.78 44.25 5.19
N GLU A 825 -1.05 44.54 3.92
CA GLU A 825 -0.10 44.44 2.82
C GLU A 825 0.82 45.66 2.66
N GLY A 826 0.69 46.68 3.51
CA GLY A 826 1.51 47.91 3.46
C GLY A 826 1.24 48.83 2.25
N LYS A 827 0.19 48.56 1.47
CA LYS A 827 -0.19 49.30 0.25
C LYS A 827 -1.16 50.46 0.51
N TYR A 828 -1.79 50.48 1.69
CA TYR A 828 -2.76 51.51 2.07
C TYR A 828 -2.09 52.68 2.79
N ARG A 829 -2.14 53.88 2.19
CA ARG A 829 -1.69 55.12 2.83
C ARG A 829 -2.85 55.76 3.56
N ALA A 830 -2.72 55.94 4.88
CA ALA A 830 -3.75 56.62 5.67
C ALA A 830 -3.93 58.06 5.18
N LEU A 831 -5.19 58.51 5.05
CA LEU A 831 -5.54 59.88 4.64
C LEU A 831 -5.50 60.87 5.82
N SER A 832 -5.08 60.44 7.01
CA SER A 832 -5.01 61.23 8.24
C SER A 832 -4.14 60.51 9.26
N ASP A 833 -2.92 60.99 9.48
CA ASP A 833 -1.93 60.36 10.38
C ASP A 833 -2.13 60.74 11.86
N THR A 834 -2.99 61.71 12.16
CA THR A 834 -3.33 62.13 13.54
C THR A 834 -4.76 61.74 13.92
N GLN A 835 -4.94 61.29 15.17
CA GLN A 835 -6.24 60.90 15.72
C GLN A 835 -7.27 62.04 15.67
N GLU A 836 -6.80 63.29 15.78
CA GLU A 836 -7.59 64.52 15.69
C GLU A 836 -8.10 64.78 14.27
N ALA A 837 -7.26 64.58 13.24
CA ALA A 837 -7.69 64.69 11.85
C ALA A 837 -8.74 63.62 11.49
N CYS A 838 -8.57 62.38 11.96
CA CYS A 838 -9.58 61.33 11.85
C CYS A 838 -10.91 61.71 12.53
N ARG A 839 -10.87 62.26 13.75
CA ARG A 839 -12.08 62.77 14.44
C ARG A 839 -12.75 63.91 13.67
N SER A 840 -11.98 64.89 13.18
CA SER A 840 -12.51 66.00 12.36
C SER A 840 -13.16 65.51 11.05
N GLN A 841 -12.59 64.50 10.38
CA GLN A 841 -13.20 63.91 9.19
C GLN A 841 -14.46 63.11 9.53
N GLN A 842 -14.48 62.34 10.62
CA GLN A 842 -15.69 61.69 11.12
C GLN A 842 -16.78 62.70 11.46
N GLU A 843 -16.45 63.82 12.10
CA GLU A 843 -17.41 64.89 12.42
C GLU A 843 -17.94 65.59 11.16
N LYS A 844 -17.10 65.82 10.14
CA LYS A 844 -17.54 66.32 8.82
C LYS A 844 -18.48 65.33 8.13
N LEU A 845 -18.21 64.02 8.21
CA LEU A 845 -19.09 62.98 7.68
C LEU A 845 -20.42 62.89 8.46
N ARG A 846 -20.40 62.97 9.80
CA ARG A 846 -21.61 63.07 10.63
C ARG A 846 -22.41 64.34 10.31
N GLY A 847 -21.73 65.47 10.08
CA GLY A 847 -22.35 66.72 9.63
C GLY A 847 -23.08 66.53 8.29
N ARG A 848 -22.40 65.94 7.30
CA ARG A 848 -22.98 65.60 5.99
C ARG A 848 -24.18 64.66 6.12
N LEU A 849 -24.09 63.59 6.92
CA LEU A 849 -25.19 62.66 7.17
C LEU A 849 -26.40 63.33 7.85
N ARG A 850 -26.17 64.25 8.81
CA ARG A 850 -27.23 65.06 9.41
C ARG A 850 -27.89 65.97 8.38
N THR A 851 -27.10 66.68 7.55
CA THR A 851 -27.66 67.53 6.48
C THR A 851 -28.45 66.73 5.44
N ILE A 852 -27.98 65.53 5.06
CA ILE A 852 -28.70 64.64 4.16
C ILE A 852 -30.01 64.17 4.81
N ASN A 853 -30.01 63.79 6.09
CA ASN A 853 -31.24 63.41 6.78
C ASN A 853 -32.23 64.57 6.89
N THR A 854 -31.78 65.81 7.14
CA THR A 854 -32.68 66.99 7.12
C THR A 854 -33.20 67.31 5.72
N ILE A 855 -32.43 67.07 4.66
CA ILE A 855 -32.90 67.21 3.27
C ILE A 855 -33.94 66.13 2.97
N VAL A 856 -33.71 64.87 3.36
CA VAL A 856 -34.68 63.77 3.17
C VAL A 856 -35.97 64.01 3.96
N GLN A 857 -35.90 64.59 5.16
CA GLN A 857 -37.08 64.99 5.93
C GLN A 857 -37.85 66.13 5.22
N ARG A 858 -37.16 67.20 4.82
CA ARG A 858 -37.77 68.31 4.07
C ARG A 858 -38.42 67.84 2.76
N VAL A 859 -37.78 66.96 1.99
CA VAL A 859 -38.33 66.44 0.73
C VAL A 859 -39.58 65.56 0.96
N ARG A 860 -39.71 64.88 2.11
CA ARG A 860 -40.96 64.19 2.47
C ARG A 860 -42.09 65.18 2.75
N GLU A 861 -41.80 66.22 3.52
CA GLU A 861 -42.76 67.29 3.86
C GLU A 861 -43.22 68.05 2.59
N GLU A 862 -42.30 68.31 1.66
CA GLU A 862 -42.59 68.99 0.39
C GLU A 862 -43.30 68.09 -0.64
N ASN A 863 -43.14 66.76 -0.58
CA ASN A 863 -43.67 65.82 -1.58
C ASN A 863 -44.33 64.56 -0.97
N PRO A 864 -45.57 64.66 -0.46
CA PRO A 864 -46.27 63.51 0.15
C PRO A 864 -46.48 62.32 -0.81
N ARG A 865 -46.52 62.55 -2.12
CA ARG A 865 -46.57 61.47 -3.14
C ARG A 865 -45.32 60.58 -3.16
N HIS A 866 -44.18 61.09 -2.69
CA HIS A 866 -42.91 60.37 -2.64
C HIS A 866 -42.55 59.87 -1.23
N GLU A 867 -43.44 60.08 -0.25
CA GLU A 867 -43.22 59.69 1.15
C GLU A 867 -42.91 58.19 1.27
N ARG A 868 -43.69 57.33 0.58
CA ARG A 868 -43.50 55.87 0.54
C ARG A 868 -42.09 55.48 0.07
N ALA A 869 -41.67 55.99 -1.10
CA ALA A 869 -40.36 55.69 -1.69
C ALA A 869 -39.19 56.22 -0.84
N LEU A 870 -39.39 57.31 -0.09
CA LEU A 870 -38.40 57.89 0.80
C LEU A 870 -38.46 57.29 2.23
N GLN A 871 -39.50 56.53 2.59
CA GLN A 871 -39.76 56.10 3.97
C GLN A 871 -38.62 55.25 4.54
N TRP A 872 -38.08 54.33 3.74
CA TRP A 872 -36.97 53.47 4.12
C TRP A 872 -35.65 54.25 4.31
N LEU A 873 -35.36 55.26 3.48
CA LEU A 873 -34.09 56.00 3.54
C LEU A 873 -33.86 56.71 4.88
N SER A 874 -34.87 57.37 5.47
CA SER A 874 -34.68 57.96 6.82
C SER A 874 -34.67 56.91 7.94
N ARG A 875 -35.28 55.72 7.74
CA ARG A 875 -35.16 54.61 8.70
C ARG A 875 -33.72 54.09 8.74
N CYS A 876 -33.07 53.95 7.57
CA CYS A 876 -31.67 53.55 7.43
C CYS A 876 -30.66 54.65 7.83
N LEU A 877 -30.89 55.91 7.46
CA LEU A 877 -30.09 57.05 7.95
C LEU A 877 -30.22 57.20 9.48
N GLY A 878 -31.44 57.01 10.00
CA GLY A 878 -31.74 57.02 11.43
C GLY A 878 -31.09 55.86 12.20
N SER A 879 -31.02 54.65 11.62
CA SER A 879 -30.32 53.53 12.26
C SER A 879 -28.81 53.75 12.31
N ARG A 880 -28.16 54.25 11.25
CA ARG A 880 -26.73 54.62 11.30
C ARG A 880 -26.43 55.75 12.29
N LEU A 881 -27.26 56.79 12.32
CA LEU A 881 -27.13 57.88 13.30
C LEU A 881 -27.36 57.45 14.76
N ARG A 882 -27.94 56.26 14.99
CA ARG A 882 -28.08 55.62 16.32
C ARG A 882 -26.96 54.61 16.60
N SER A 883 -26.56 53.82 15.60
CA SER A 883 -25.53 52.77 15.71
C SER A 883 -24.13 53.30 16.02
N GLU A 884 -23.85 54.58 15.77
CA GLU A 884 -22.58 55.24 16.11
C GLU A 884 -22.66 56.10 17.41
N LYS A 885 -23.73 55.94 18.20
CA LYS A 885 -23.87 56.53 19.55
C LYS A 885 -23.74 55.51 20.68
N ALA A 886 -23.76 54.21 20.35
CA ALA A 886 -23.36 53.11 21.21
C ALA A 886 -21.91 52.72 20.87
#